data_AF-A0A6A7BEB9-F1
#
_entry.id   AF-A0A6A7BEB9-F1
#
_cell.length_a   1.000
_cell.length_b   1.000
_cell.length_c   1.000
_cell.angle_alpha   90.00
_cell.angle_beta   90.00
_cell.angle_gamma   90.00
#
_symmetry.space_group_name_H-M   'P 1'
#
loop_
_entity.id
_entity.type
_entity.pdbx_description
1 polymer ?
#
loop_
_entity_poly.entity_id
_entity_poly.type
_entity_poly.pdbx_seq_one_letter_code
_entity_poly.pdbx_strand_id
1 'polypeptide(L)'
;MSFLERQKSRITGDTEDGRRNSVLPSSSSGKIPNAKKPRTRPPNSLRDHLPYPTSVLNPSSGPYAVGSMEIEIPAEEPRTISDITRHGRHILQLETVLFTLYYPADFDSGTGKAPGGEKRWGRETWLPRPRLETARGYAHFAGLPDWAGIGLFGATTMLSKLRAYRNSPVARHWPPEGNSKKSGYKIKNKKGRAPEGMPEEPTFPLLIFSHGLGGSRTAYSSLCSEFASYGFVVCAVEHRDGSGPRSFVNHAKRDGETKNGQGGVSSDCSHSSVQTAQELKSSPSNDLDHTEEEIKQGYHYVDYIFPKNNPKDTAPNNERGIDSELRSAQIELRLSELEEAYRVLKVISAGDGEQIARQNRRGEGYVGGSSRGLRGIDWQRWRGRFHVDKMTLAGHSFGAATVVEALRHADRFKNVQAGIIYDIWGAPIKPPAEDPKHRINLPLLSISSEAFMYWEKNWNAIMSLMKEASEHGAPSYLLTVRGSVHISQSDFSIMYRHVTSFFLKATVHPQRAIDLNISTSLEFLRLVIPSIGGGKAIIDRCLTDEKILETPLLGEVPTDHRPDDQWIAARLRVEHEFRKRIAASAQRKFKRKTKSNAEGYNTADEIWCHYKPTSEELQKWVEVDSRGDDRLDHKHALRGGESDEARESGNDSTILSGLGDHDNNADGQCAKRDHMSKRNHEAGSQPVHNKFSDEMKHGDDSSLSKNTPATDSASNDAPAGTVLGVLPSLKDGPQQA
;
A
#
# COMPACT_ATOMS: atom_id res chain seq x y z
N MET A 1 -35.46 -31.74 1.94
CA MET A 1 -34.27 -30.86 1.81
C MET A 1 -34.11 -30.07 3.08
N SER A 2 -32.91 -30.04 3.66
CA SER A 2 -32.64 -29.50 4.99
C SER A 2 -32.08 -28.07 4.94
N PHE A 3 -31.99 -27.44 6.12
CA PHE A 3 -31.47 -26.08 6.28
C PHE A 3 -30.05 -25.90 5.70
N LEU A 4 -29.21 -26.94 5.77
CA LEU A 4 -27.82 -26.94 5.29
C LEU A 4 -27.67 -26.88 3.77
N GLU A 5 -28.69 -27.29 2.99
CA GLU A 5 -28.62 -27.24 1.52
C GLU A 5 -28.79 -25.80 1.00
N ARG A 6 -29.49 -24.92 1.74
CA ARG A 6 -29.77 -23.53 1.33
C ARG A 6 -28.57 -22.58 1.46
N GLN A 7 -27.55 -22.91 2.24
CA GLN A 7 -26.36 -22.06 2.39
C GLN A 7 -25.36 -22.19 1.23
N LYS A 8 -25.35 -23.32 0.50
CA LYS A 8 -24.39 -23.54 -0.61
C LYS A 8 -24.86 -22.93 -1.93
N SER A 9 -26.15 -22.98 -2.22
CA SER A 9 -26.74 -22.60 -3.52
C SER A 9 -26.89 -21.09 -3.79
N ARG A 10 -26.11 -20.23 -3.12
CA ARG A 10 -26.17 -18.76 -3.28
C ARG A 10 -24.83 -18.08 -3.57
N ILE A 11 -23.73 -18.85 -3.62
CA ILE A 11 -22.37 -18.36 -3.94
C ILE A 11 -21.81 -19.05 -5.18
N THR A 12 -22.13 -20.33 -5.42
CA THR A 12 -21.91 -21.01 -6.71
C THR A 12 -23.15 -20.87 -7.59
N GLY A 13 -23.21 -19.80 -8.37
CA GLY A 13 -24.23 -19.61 -9.40
C GLY A 13 -23.94 -20.44 -10.65
N ASP A 14 -24.24 -21.75 -10.61
CA ASP A 14 -24.22 -22.63 -11.79
C ASP A 14 -25.46 -22.37 -12.68
N THR A 15 -25.58 -21.11 -13.12
CA THR A 15 -26.50 -20.64 -14.14
C THR A 15 -25.66 -20.06 -15.26
N GLU A 16 -25.52 -20.81 -16.36
CA GLU A 16 -24.77 -20.38 -17.55
C GLU A 16 -25.50 -19.27 -18.34
N ASP A 17 -25.68 -18.10 -17.73
CA ASP A 17 -25.97 -16.85 -18.46
C ASP A 17 -24.71 -16.38 -19.19
N GLY A 18 -24.28 -17.18 -20.18
CA GLY A 18 -23.11 -16.92 -20.99
C GLY A 18 -23.22 -15.58 -21.71
N ARG A 19 -22.32 -14.65 -21.37
CA ARG A 19 -22.25 -13.31 -21.99
C ARG A 19 -22.30 -13.44 -23.51
N ARG A 20 -23.37 -12.91 -24.13
CA ARG A 20 -23.62 -13.06 -25.57
C ARG A 20 -22.48 -12.43 -26.38
N ASN A 21 -21.74 -13.25 -27.10
CA ASN A 21 -20.67 -12.80 -27.99
C ASN A 21 -21.26 -12.08 -29.22
N SER A 22 -21.29 -10.75 -29.22
CA SER A 22 -21.69 -9.95 -30.37
C SER A 22 -20.54 -9.81 -31.38
N VAL A 23 -20.73 -10.34 -32.59
CA VAL A 23 -19.77 -10.15 -33.70
C VAL A 23 -20.11 -8.84 -34.42
N LEU A 24 -19.54 -7.73 -33.95
CA LEU A 24 -19.59 -6.44 -34.66
C LEU A 24 -18.50 -6.34 -35.75
N PRO A 25 -18.68 -5.51 -36.79
CA PRO A 25 -17.70 -5.36 -37.87
C PRO A 25 -16.32 -4.90 -37.37
N SER A 26 -15.27 -5.62 -37.75
CA SER A 26 -13.95 -5.56 -37.11
C SER A 26 -13.14 -4.29 -37.41
N SER A 27 -13.43 -3.21 -36.69
CA SER A 27 -12.63 -1.97 -36.70
C SER A 27 -11.42 -2.02 -35.75
N SER A 28 -10.68 -3.13 -35.74
CA SER A 28 -9.63 -3.49 -34.75
C SER A 28 -8.34 -2.64 -34.79
N SER A 29 -8.50 -1.34 -34.60
CA SER A 29 -7.44 -0.40 -34.24
C SER A 29 -6.85 -0.78 -32.88
N GLY A 30 -5.65 -1.36 -32.87
CA GLY A 30 -4.85 -1.61 -31.66
C GLY A 30 -4.29 -0.33 -31.04
N LYS A 31 -5.17 0.65 -30.83
CA LYS A 31 -4.97 1.97 -30.23
C LYS A 31 -6.31 2.42 -29.66
N ILE A 32 -6.28 2.97 -28.45
CA ILE A 32 -7.37 3.72 -27.85
C ILE A 32 -7.83 4.84 -28.82
N PRO A 33 -9.13 4.97 -29.15
CA PRO A 33 -9.67 6.09 -29.92
C PRO A 33 -9.35 7.44 -29.25
N ASN A 34 -9.17 8.49 -30.05
CA ASN A 34 -9.06 9.91 -29.65
C ASN A 34 -8.15 10.29 -28.45
N ALA A 35 -7.34 9.36 -27.92
CA ALA A 35 -6.77 9.46 -26.58
C ALA A 35 -5.96 10.74 -26.34
N LYS A 36 -6.15 11.32 -25.16
CA LYS A 36 -5.45 12.53 -24.73
C LYS A 36 -3.96 12.24 -24.59
N LYS A 37 -3.14 13.27 -24.81
CA LYS A 37 -1.72 13.21 -24.45
C LYS A 37 -1.59 13.20 -22.92
N PRO A 38 -0.54 12.58 -22.36
CA PRO A 38 -0.22 12.73 -20.95
C PRO A 38 -0.09 14.20 -20.54
N ARG A 39 -0.38 14.49 -19.27
CA ARG A 39 -0.27 15.83 -18.69
C ARG A 39 1.15 16.36 -18.84
N THR A 40 1.25 17.64 -19.16
CA THR A 40 2.53 18.35 -19.30
C THR A 40 3.28 18.38 -17.98
N ARG A 41 4.53 17.93 -17.98
CA ARG A 41 5.40 17.80 -16.81
C ARG A 41 6.69 18.60 -17.02
N PRO A 42 7.42 18.96 -15.96
CA PRO A 42 8.75 19.55 -16.07
C PRO A 42 9.70 18.67 -16.92
N PRO A 43 10.66 19.25 -17.65
CA PRO A 43 11.63 18.46 -18.39
C PRO A 43 12.55 17.68 -17.44
N ASN A 44 12.95 16.47 -17.86
CA ASN A 44 14.02 15.73 -17.18
C ASN A 44 15.38 16.41 -17.43
N SER A 45 16.23 16.39 -16.41
CA SER A 45 17.63 16.78 -16.53
C SER A 45 18.47 15.64 -17.10
N LEU A 46 19.65 15.93 -17.67
CA LEU A 46 20.59 14.89 -18.11
C LEU A 46 20.99 13.94 -16.95
N ARG A 47 20.99 14.42 -15.70
CA ARG A 47 21.23 13.61 -14.50
C ARG A 47 20.09 12.66 -14.13
N ASP A 48 18.91 12.83 -14.70
CA ASP A 48 17.78 11.90 -14.53
C ASP A 48 17.88 10.71 -15.51
N HIS A 49 18.52 10.91 -16.66
CA HIS A 49 18.79 9.88 -17.69
C HIS A 49 20.12 9.14 -17.47
N LEU A 50 20.78 9.34 -16.33
CA LEU A 50 22.05 8.68 -16.00
C LEU A 50 21.91 7.82 -14.73
N PRO A 51 22.40 6.58 -14.74
CA PRO A 51 23.12 5.92 -15.84
C PRO A 51 22.20 5.33 -16.94
N TYR A 52 20.89 5.22 -16.71
CA TYR A 52 19.97 4.52 -17.61
C TYR A 52 19.09 5.50 -18.40
N PRO A 53 19.29 5.68 -19.72
CA PRO A 53 18.58 6.70 -20.48
C PRO A 53 17.09 6.38 -20.70
N THR A 54 16.70 5.10 -20.61
CA THR A 54 15.34 4.59 -20.86
C THR A 54 14.49 4.46 -19.61
N SER A 55 15.10 4.17 -18.46
CA SER A 55 14.40 3.71 -17.24
C SER A 55 14.26 4.85 -16.22
N VAL A 56 13.62 5.93 -16.68
CA VAL A 56 13.54 7.22 -15.98
C VAL A 56 12.11 7.49 -15.50
N LEU A 57 11.97 7.63 -14.18
CA LEU A 57 10.73 8.10 -13.55
C LEU A 57 10.50 9.59 -13.88
N ASN A 58 9.25 9.93 -14.17
CA ASN A 58 8.89 11.25 -14.70
C ASN A 58 8.42 12.18 -13.58
N PRO A 59 8.71 13.49 -13.63
CA PRO A 59 8.37 14.40 -12.54
C PRO A 59 6.85 14.64 -12.50
N SER A 60 6.30 14.80 -11.30
CA SER A 60 4.85 14.91 -11.12
C SER A 60 4.23 16.14 -11.79
N SER A 61 3.01 15.98 -12.29
CA SER A 61 2.25 16.98 -13.04
C SER A 61 1.55 18.04 -12.19
N GLY A 62 1.28 17.77 -10.90
CA GLY A 62 0.61 18.69 -9.97
C GLY A 62 1.43 19.92 -9.56
N PRO A 63 0.79 20.92 -8.90
CA PRO A 63 1.38 22.23 -8.62
C PRO A 63 2.51 22.22 -7.56
N TYR A 64 2.60 21.23 -6.68
CA TYR A 64 3.65 21.19 -5.66
C TYR A 64 4.92 20.48 -6.15
N ALA A 65 6.08 20.91 -5.66
CA ALA A 65 7.25 20.05 -5.58
C ALA A 65 6.95 18.86 -4.65
N VAL A 66 7.69 17.76 -4.77
CA VAL A 66 7.47 16.56 -3.94
C VAL A 66 8.68 16.33 -3.06
N GLY A 67 8.45 16.26 -1.75
CA GLY A 67 9.41 15.82 -0.77
C GLY A 67 9.21 14.35 -0.44
N SER A 68 10.24 13.68 0.09
CA SER A 68 10.08 12.36 0.71
C SER A 68 10.95 12.16 1.94
N MET A 69 10.59 11.17 2.76
CA MET A 69 11.38 10.68 3.89
C MET A 69 11.13 9.19 4.13
N GLU A 70 12.16 8.46 4.55
CA GLU A 70 12.10 7.04 4.93
C GLU A 70 12.03 6.93 6.45
N ILE A 71 11.04 6.23 6.98
CA ILE A 71 10.79 6.11 8.42
C ILE A 71 10.58 4.63 8.76
N GLU A 72 11.48 4.07 9.57
CA GLU A 72 11.36 2.75 10.18
C GLU A 72 11.37 2.88 11.71
N ILE A 73 10.29 2.50 12.37
CA ILE A 73 10.07 2.72 13.80
C ILE A 73 9.67 1.36 14.42
N PRO A 74 10.11 1.05 15.65
CA PRO A 74 9.63 -0.14 16.36
C PRO A 74 8.11 -0.09 16.51
N ALA A 75 7.46 -1.26 16.37
CA ALA A 75 6.10 -1.41 16.83
C ALA A 75 6.01 -1.11 18.34
N GLU A 76 4.87 -0.60 18.80
CA GLU A 76 4.56 -0.44 20.22
C GLU A 76 4.33 -1.79 20.88
N GLU A 77 3.69 -2.70 20.14
CA GLU A 77 3.40 -4.07 20.53
C GLU A 77 4.02 -5.08 19.53
N PRO A 78 5.34 -5.32 19.56
CA PRO A 78 5.97 -6.37 18.77
C PRO A 78 5.36 -7.74 19.09
N ARG A 79 4.87 -8.47 18.09
CA ARG A 79 4.18 -9.76 18.25
C ARG A 79 4.21 -10.65 17.01
N THR A 80 4.07 -11.96 17.21
CA THR A 80 3.66 -12.90 16.15
C THR A 80 2.19 -12.65 15.79
N ILE A 81 1.85 -12.68 14.49
CA ILE A 81 0.48 -12.46 13.99
C ILE A 81 -0.24 -13.78 13.66
N SER A 82 0.48 -14.88 13.47
CA SER A 82 -0.12 -16.20 13.20
C SER A 82 0.82 -17.35 13.51
N ASP A 83 0.28 -18.50 13.88
CA ASP A 83 0.99 -19.77 14.13
C ASP A 83 1.61 -20.42 12.86
N ILE A 84 1.56 -19.74 11.70
CA ILE A 84 2.12 -20.24 10.45
C ILE A 84 3.65 -20.28 10.54
N THR A 85 4.20 -21.48 10.69
CA THR A 85 5.65 -21.71 10.82
C THR A 85 6.30 -22.28 9.56
N ARG A 86 7.62 -22.08 9.43
CA ARG A 86 8.53 -22.78 8.51
C ARG A 86 9.80 -23.15 9.28
N HIS A 87 10.22 -24.41 9.18
CA HIS A 87 11.38 -24.93 9.95
C HIS A 87 11.29 -24.67 11.47
N GLY A 88 10.06 -24.73 12.02
CA GLY A 88 9.77 -24.41 13.42
C GLY A 88 9.59 -22.92 13.73
N ARG A 89 9.95 -22.01 12.81
CA ARG A 89 9.95 -20.56 13.04
C ARG A 89 8.72 -19.84 12.52
N HIS A 90 8.22 -18.83 13.24
CA HIS A 90 7.08 -18.01 12.82
C HIS A 90 7.42 -17.06 11.67
N ILE A 91 6.64 -17.07 10.59
CA ILE A 91 6.97 -16.31 9.35
C ILE A 91 6.21 -14.98 9.20
N LEU A 92 5.27 -14.67 10.09
CA LEU A 92 4.49 -13.43 10.10
C LEU A 92 4.58 -12.79 11.48
N GLN A 93 5.54 -11.88 11.63
CA GLN A 93 5.88 -11.19 12.88
C GLN A 93 5.85 -9.68 12.66
N LEU A 94 5.19 -8.95 13.56
CA LEU A 94 5.22 -7.49 13.64
C LEU A 94 6.36 -7.07 14.58
N GLU A 95 7.31 -6.29 14.07
CA GLU A 95 8.43 -5.76 14.88
C GLU A 95 8.74 -4.29 14.60
N THR A 96 8.68 -3.88 13.33
CA THR A 96 8.86 -2.49 12.89
C THR A 96 7.87 -2.16 11.80
N VAL A 97 7.34 -0.94 11.81
CA VAL A 97 6.70 -0.37 10.61
C VAL A 97 7.74 0.38 9.78
N LEU A 98 7.77 0.15 8.46
CA LEU A 98 8.53 0.95 7.49
C LEU A 98 7.58 1.57 6.48
N PHE A 99 7.75 2.87 6.23
CA PHE A 99 7.10 3.55 5.12
C PHE A 99 8.00 4.62 4.48
N THR A 100 7.67 4.98 3.23
CA THR A 100 8.15 6.22 2.61
C THR A 100 6.99 7.20 2.56
N LEU A 101 7.13 8.33 3.27
CA LEU A 101 6.23 9.46 3.12
C LEU A 101 6.60 10.25 1.87
N TYR A 102 5.61 10.57 1.03
CA TYR A 102 5.69 11.54 -0.06
C TYR A 102 4.75 12.70 0.25
N TYR A 103 5.15 13.95 0.05
CA TYR A 103 4.38 15.10 0.53
C TYR A 103 4.58 16.36 -0.33
N PRO A 104 3.67 17.34 -0.22
CA PRO A 104 3.80 18.62 -0.92
C PRO A 104 4.97 19.38 -0.28
N ALA A 105 5.99 19.70 -1.05
CA ALA A 105 7.19 20.35 -0.56
C ALA A 105 7.22 21.85 -0.91
N ASP A 106 7.80 22.63 0.00
CA ASP A 106 7.85 24.10 -0.11
C ASP A 106 8.74 24.55 -1.29
N PHE A 107 8.71 25.86 -1.57
CA PHE A 107 9.56 26.46 -2.60
C PHE A 107 11.05 26.15 -2.37
N ASP A 108 11.83 26.24 -3.46
CA ASP A 108 13.26 25.90 -3.48
C ASP A 108 13.64 24.46 -3.13
N SER A 109 12.66 23.55 -3.01
CA SER A 109 12.91 22.11 -2.97
C SER A 109 13.64 21.60 -4.22
N GLY A 110 14.94 21.35 -4.08
CA GLY A 110 15.85 20.95 -5.15
C GLY A 110 16.85 22.02 -5.63
N THR A 111 16.75 23.26 -5.15
CA THR A 111 17.67 24.38 -5.46
C THR A 111 18.51 24.76 -4.22
N GLY A 112 19.66 25.40 -4.41
CA GLY A 112 20.54 25.78 -3.29
C GLY A 112 21.14 24.60 -2.50
N LYS A 113 21.29 24.77 -1.18
CA LYS A 113 21.74 23.71 -0.24
C LYS A 113 20.56 22.82 0.15
N ALA A 114 20.84 21.56 0.47
CA ALA A 114 19.85 20.68 1.09
C ALA A 114 19.62 21.05 2.58
N PRO A 115 18.48 20.67 3.19
CA PRO A 115 18.15 21.04 4.58
C PRO A 115 19.12 20.47 5.62
N GLY A 116 19.74 19.31 5.36
CA GLY A 116 20.85 18.76 6.15
C GLY A 116 22.21 19.44 5.94
N GLY A 117 22.23 20.61 5.27
CA GLY A 117 23.41 21.41 4.98
C GLY A 117 24.20 20.99 3.74
N GLU A 118 23.85 19.90 3.06
CA GLU A 118 24.69 19.33 2.01
C GLU A 118 24.70 20.15 0.71
N LYS A 119 25.86 20.17 0.03
CA LYS A 119 26.08 20.86 -1.25
C LYS A 119 25.20 20.37 -2.42
N ARG A 120 24.44 19.27 -2.26
CA ARG A 120 23.54 18.70 -3.27
C ARG A 120 22.37 17.99 -2.59
N TRP A 121 21.16 18.26 -3.09
CA TRP A 121 19.92 17.59 -2.71
C TRP A 121 19.97 16.07 -2.92
N GLY A 122 19.47 15.33 -1.93
CA GLY A 122 19.34 13.88 -1.98
C GLY A 122 18.06 13.44 -2.66
N ARG A 123 18.13 12.33 -3.41
CA ARG A 123 16.96 11.57 -3.87
C ARG A 123 17.20 10.08 -3.67
N GLU A 124 16.15 9.38 -3.29
CA GLU A 124 16.10 7.92 -3.11
C GLU A 124 16.34 7.18 -4.42
N THR A 125 16.88 5.95 -4.36
CA THR A 125 16.88 5.04 -5.51
C THR A 125 15.56 4.29 -5.58
N TRP A 126 15.03 4.08 -6.79
CA TRP A 126 13.80 3.30 -6.97
C TRP A 126 13.94 1.88 -6.43
N LEU A 127 15.10 1.25 -6.63
CA LEU A 127 15.47 0.05 -5.89
C LEU A 127 15.97 0.45 -4.48
N PRO A 128 15.35 -0.04 -3.39
CA PRO A 128 15.79 0.17 -2.01
C PRO A 128 17.23 -0.30 -1.73
N ARG A 129 17.75 0.04 -0.54
CA ARG A 129 19.01 -0.52 -0.03
C ARG A 129 18.72 -1.71 0.90
N PRO A 130 19.65 -2.70 1.00
CA PRO A 130 20.85 -2.88 0.18
C PRO A 130 20.52 -3.37 -1.24
N ARG A 131 20.96 -2.64 -2.26
CA ARG A 131 20.44 -2.77 -3.64
C ARG A 131 20.74 -4.10 -4.33
N LEU A 132 21.85 -4.77 -3.96
CA LEU A 132 22.16 -6.11 -4.49
C LEU A 132 21.18 -7.13 -3.89
N GLU A 133 20.94 -7.06 -2.58
CA GLU A 133 19.99 -7.94 -1.90
C GLU A 133 18.54 -7.71 -2.35
N THR A 134 18.09 -6.47 -2.55
CA THR A 134 16.75 -6.26 -3.10
C THR A 134 16.64 -6.72 -4.56
N ALA A 135 17.73 -6.70 -5.34
CA ALA A 135 17.75 -7.31 -6.67
C ALA A 135 17.70 -8.85 -6.61
N ARG A 136 18.29 -9.48 -5.57
CA ARG A 136 18.10 -10.91 -5.28
C ARG A 136 16.66 -11.24 -4.89
N GLY A 137 16.02 -10.42 -4.04
CA GLY A 137 14.60 -10.58 -3.70
C GLY A 137 13.71 -10.57 -4.94
N TYR A 138 13.97 -9.66 -5.89
CA TYR A 138 13.29 -9.67 -7.18
C TYR A 138 13.67 -10.86 -8.09
N ALA A 139 14.87 -11.42 -7.96
CA ALA A 139 15.28 -12.63 -8.67
C ALA A 139 14.51 -13.85 -8.12
N HIS A 140 14.51 -14.03 -6.80
CA HIS A 140 13.77 -15.05 -6.07
C HIS A 140 12.28 -14.97 -6.36
N PHE A 141 11.61 -13.82 -6.16
CA PHE A 141 10.20 -13.63 -6.51
C PHE A 141 9.85 -14.02 -7.96
N ALA A 142 10.79 -13.81 -8.89
CA ALA A 142 10.61 -14.16 -10.31
C ALA A 142 11.05 -15.60 -10.67
N GLY A 143 11.65 -16.38 -9.77
CA GLY A 143 12.26 -17.68 -10.12
C GLY A 143 13.44 -17.55 -11.10
N LEU A 144 14.22 -16.48 -10.96
CA LEU A 144 15.46 -16.25 -11.69
C LEU A 144 16.68 -16.52 -10.79
N PRO A 145 17.79 -17.05 -11.33
CA PRO A 145 19.07 -17.08 -10.63
C PRO A 145 19.53 -15.67 -10.22
N ASP A 146 20.06 -15.55 -9.00
CA ASP A 146 20.62 -14.33 -8.40
C ASP A 146 21.36 -13.42 -9.40
N TRP A 147 22.34 -13.99 -10.12
CA TRP A 147 23.21 -13.23 -11.03
C TRP A 147 22.44 -12.63 -12.21
N ALA A 148 21.37 -13.29 -12.67
CA ALA A 148 20.53 -12.81 -13.78
C ALA A 148 19.61 -11.67 -13.31
N GLY A 149 19.02 -11.78 -12.11
CA GLY A 149 18.26 -10.70 -11.49
C GLY A 149 19.14 -9.48 -11.17
N ILE A 150 20.26 -9.68 -10.46
CA ILE A 150 21.25 -8.63 -10.17
C ILE A 150 21.73 -7.95 -11.47
N GLY A 151 22.01 -8.74 -12.51
CA GLY A 151 22.39 -8.22 -13.84
C GLY A 151 21.29 -7.37 -14.47
N LEU A 152 20.04 -7.84 -14.49
CA LEU A 152 18.89 -7.11 -15.04
C LEU A 152 18.66 -5.78 -14.33
N PHE A 153 18.55 -5.77 -13.00
CA PHE A 153 18.33 -4.54 -12.23
C PHE A 153 19.57 -3.62 -12.30
N GLY A 154 20.77 -4.18 -12.24
CA GLY A 154 22.04 -3.45 -12.36
C GLY A 154 22.21 -2.73 -13.70
N ALA A 155 21.71 -3.34 -14.80
CA ALA A 155 21.73 -2.77 -16.14
C ALA A 155 20.58 -1.79 -16.44
N THR A 156 19.55 -1.68 -15.58
CA THR A 156 18.31 -0.94 -15.92
C THR A 156 17.79 0.05 -14.87
N THR A 157 17.80 -0.27 -13.58
CA THR A 157 16.98 0.49 -12.59
C THR A 157 17.61 0.64 -11.20
N MET A 158 18.64 -0.12 -10.87
CA MET A 158 19.28 -0.15 -9.54
C MET A 158 19.72 1.24 -9.02
N LEU A 159 20.14 2.11 -9.94
CA LEU A 159 20.56 3.49 -9.66
C LEU A 159 19.52 4.57 -10.04
N SER A 160 18.39 4.21 -10.67
CA SER A 160 17.32 5.15 -11.03
C SER A 160 16.76 5.86 -9.80
N LYS A 161 16.32 7.11 -9.96
CA LYS A 161 15.93 7.99 -8.84
C LYS A 161 14.43 8.25 -8.76
N LEU A 162 13.90 8.16 -7.54
CA LEU A 162 12.56 8.66 -7.23
C LEU A 162 12.47 10.15 -7.55
N ARG A 163 11.26 10.63 -7.86
CA ARG A 163 11.01 12.04 -8.23
C ARG A 163 10.63 12.96 -7.07
N ALA A 164 10.90 12.49 -5.86
CA ALA A 164 10.81 13.24 -4.61
C ALA A 164 12.20 13.59 -4.05
N TYR A 165 12.31 14.73 -3.37
CA TYR A 165 13.54 15.21 -2.72
C TYR A 165 13.56 14.85 -1.22
N ARG A 166 14.68 14.31 -0.73
CA ARG A 166 14.78 13.88 0.66
C ARG A 166 14.75 15.07 1.63
N ASN A 167 13.95 14.92 2.68
CA ASN A 167 13.90 15.80 3.85
C ASN A 167 13.56 17.26 3.50
N SER A 168 12.83 17.50 2.40
CA SER A 168 12.34 18.82 2.03
C SER A 168 11.48 19.46 3.13
N PRO A 169 11.47 20.79 3.27
CA PRO A 169 10.43 21.47 4.03
C PRO A 169 9.04 21.16 3.45
N VAL A 170 8.05 20.92 4.31
CA VAL A 170 6.65 20.78 3.91
C VAL A 170 6.11 22.11 3.38
N ALA A 171 5.28 22.08 2.34
CA ALA A 171 4.72 23.27 1.72
C ALA A 171 3.78 24.02 2.67
N ARG A 172 3.89 25.34 2.71
CA ARG A 172 3.10 26.23 3.56
C ARG A 172 2.33 27.28 2.75
N HIS A 173 2.06 26.97 1.49
CA HIS A 173 1.46 27.87 0.53
C HIS A 173 0.29 27.18 -0.18
N TRP A 174 -0.83 27.87 -0.35
CA TRP A 174 -1.89 27.41 -1.24
C TRP A 174 -1.44 27.49 -2.71
N PRO A 175 -1.98 26.65 -3.61
CA PRO A 175 -1.70 26.75 -5.04
C PRO A 175 -2.61 27.81 -5.70
N PRO A 176 -2.20 28.40 -6.84
CA PRO A 176 -3.03 29.32 -7.59
C PRO A 176 -4.30 28.67 -8.14
N GLU A 177 -5.37 29.44 -8.22
CA GLU A 177 -6.65 29.01 -8.79
C GLU A 177 -6.52 28.67 -10.29
N GLY A 178 -7.37 27.74 -10.75
CA GLY A 178 -7.42 27.36 -12.16
C GLY A 178 -6.20 26.60 -12.68
N ASN A 179 -5.37 26.05 -11.79
CA ASN A 179 -4.20 25.20 -12.11
C ASN A 179 -4.48 24.20 -13.24
N SER A 180 -5.66 23.61 -13.18
CA SER A 180 -6.18 22.62 -14.12
C SER A 180 -6.44 23.09 -15.55
N LYS A 181 -6.80 24.36 -15.76
CA LYS A 181 -7.49 24.76 -17.00
C LYS A 181 -6.57 25.28 -18.11
N LYS A 182 -5.41 25.88 -17.83
CA LYS A 182 -4.61 26.57 -18.87
C LYS A 182 -3.07 26.51 -18.80
N SER A 183 -2.43 26.04 -17.73
CA SER A 183 -0.95 26.24 -17.58
C SER A 183 -0.11 25.02 -17.26
N GLY A 184 -0.68 23.94 -16.72
CA GLY A 184 0.06 22.72 -16.36
C GLY A 184 1.24 23.03 -15.43
N TYR A 185 2.38 22.35 -15.61
CA TYR A 185 3.55 22.52 -14.73
C TYR A 185 4.12 23.95 -14.66
N LYS A 186 3.69 24.91 -15.50
CA LYS A 186 4.06 26.33 -15.39
C LYS A 186 3.45 27.06 -14.19
N ILE A 187 2.57 26.39 -13.43
CA ILE A 187 2.07 26.85 -12.12
C ILE A 187 2.88 26.25 -10.96
N LYS A 188 3.74 25.26 -11.22
CA LYS A 188 4.60 24.65 -10.20
C LYS A 188 5.48 25.72 -9.55
N ASN A 189 5.56 25.68 -8.21
CA ASN A 189 6.25 26.67 -7.37
C ASN A 189 5.70 28.12 -7.49
N LYS A 190 4.37 28.28 -7.32
CA LYS A 190 3.73 29.61 -7.15
C LYS A 190 2.78 29.61 -5.95
N LYS A 191 2.75 30.69 -5.18
CA LYS A 191 1.75 30.90 -4.10
C LYS A 191 0.45 31.47 -4.68
N GLY A 192 -0.68 30.86 -4.34
CA GLY A 192 -2.02 31.43 -4.49
C GLY A 192 -2.49 32.11 -3.19
N ARG A 193 -3.57 32.89 -3.28
CA ARG A 193 -4.31 33.34 -2.10
C ARG A 193 -4.99 32.13 -1.45
N ALA A 194 -5.09 32.09 -0.12
CA ALA A 194 -5.92 31.12 0.58
C ALA A 194 -7.40 31.22 0.12
N PRO A 195 -8.15 30.11 0.10
CA PRO A 195 -9.59 30.16 -0.08
C PRO A 195 -10.28 31.00 1.00
N GLU A 196 -11.46 31.52 0.70
CA GLU A 196 -12.29 32.22 1.68
C GLU A 196 -12.67 31.28 2.83
N GLY A 197 -12.64 31.79 4.07
CA GLY A 197 -12.86 31.00 5.28
C GLY A 197 -11.72 30.03 5.68
N MET A 198 -10.63 29.92 4.91
CA MET A 198 -9.51 29.00 5.19
C MET A 198 -8.27 29.71 5.75
N PRO A 199 -7.43 29.04 6.57
CA PRO A 199 -6.16 29.58 7.05
C PRO A 199 -5.15 29.93 5.94
N GLU A 200 -4.22 30.85 6.22
CA GLU A 200 -3.19 31.28 5.25
C GLU A 200 -2.30 30.15 4.73
N GLU A 201 -1.98 29.17 5.60
CA GLU A 201 -1.23 27.97 5.28
C GLU A 201 -2.18 26.76 5.24
N PRO A 202 -2.15 25.92 4.18
CA PRO A 202 -3.06 24.79 4.04
C PRO A 202 -2.79 23.67 5.07
N THR A 203 -3.83 22.88 5.34
CA THR A 203 -3.71 21.52 5.90
C THR A 203 -4.03 20.51 4.79
N PHE A 204 -3.19 19.49 4.65
CA PHE A 204 -3.26 18.52 3.55
C PHE A 204 -4.07 17.26 3.92
N PRO A 205 -4.83 16.65 3.00
CA PRO A 205 -5.39 15.32 3.20
C PRO A 205 -4.29 14.26 3.33
N LEU A 206 -4.52 13.28 4.21
CA LEU A 206 -3.69 12.08 4.36
C LEU A 206 -4.22 10.94 3.49
N LEU A 207 -3.32 10.23 2.81
CA LEU A 207 -3.60 8.99 2.10
C LEU A 207 -2.56 7.94 2.51
N ILE A 208 -3.00 6.77 2.96
CA ILE A 208 -2.11 5.63 3.23
C ILE A 208 -2.21 4.66 2.05
N PHE A 209 -1.07 4.22 1.53
CA PHE A 209 -0.97 3.39 0.33
C PHE A 209 -0.35 2.01 0.62
N SER A 210 -1.09 0.93 0.32
CA SER A 210 -0.65 -0.46 0.43
C SER A 210 -0.26 -1.06 -0.94
N HIS A 211 0.90 -1.70 -1.01
CA HIS A 211 1.39 -2.34 -2.24
C HIS A 211 0.81 -3.74 -2.47
N GLY A 212 0.73 -4.15 -3.75
CA GLY A 212 0.43 -5.53 -4.15
C GLY A 212 1.60 -6.51 -3.96
N LEU A 213 1.36 -7.78 -4.30
CA LEU A 213 2.39 -8.83 -4.32
C LEU A 213 3.53 -8.48 -5.31
N GLY A 214 4.77 -8.76 -4.92
CA GLY A 214 5.98 -8.32 -5.64
C GLY A 214 6.20 -6.80 -5.63
N GLY A 215 5.33 -6.04 -4.97
CA GLY A 215 5.39 -4.59 -4.82
C GLY A 215 6.32 -4.13 -3.70
N SER A 216 6.43 -2.81 -3.57
CA SER A 216 7.16 -2.13 -2.50
C SER A 216 6.65 -0.69 -2.35
N ARG A 217 7.00 -0.01 -1.25
CA ARG A 217 6.81 1.44 -1.01
C ARG A 217 7.43 2.34 -2.10
N THR A 218 8.36 1.79 -2.88
CA THR A 218 9.02 2.48 -4.01
C THR A 218 8.48 2.07 -5.38
N ALA A 219 7.80 0.94 -5.53
CA ALA A 219 7.26 0.43 -6.81
C ALA A 219 6.05 1.22 -7.36
N TYR A 220 5.46 2.10 -6.53
CA TYR A 220 4.31 2.95 -6.87
C TYR A 220 4.63 4.43 -6.71
N SER A 221 5.92 4.79 -6.75
CA SER A 221 6.42 6.13 -6.45
C SER A 221 5.88 7.20 -7.40
N SER A 222 5.59 6.89 -8.67
CA SER A 222 4.97 7.85 -9.59
C SER A 222 3.52 8.16 -9.17
N LEU A 223 2.74 7.17 -8.77
CA LEU A 223 1.36 7.37 -8.29
C LEU A 223 1.34 8.19 -6.99
N CYS A 224 2.19 7.81 -6.03
CA CYS A 224 2.34 8.52 -4.76
C CYS A 224 2.86 9.95 -4.96
N SER A 225 3.82 10.15 -5.87
CA SER A 225 4.38 11.47 -6.18
C SER A 225 3.40 12.35 -6.99
N GLU A 226 2.48 11.79 -7.78
CA GLU A 226 1.41 12.57 -8.38
C GLU A 226 0.44 13.06 -7.29
N PHE A 227 -0.13 12.16 -6.47
CA PHE A 227 -0.98 12.55 -5.32
C PHE A 227 -0.33 13.62 -4.44
N ALA A 228 0.94 13.43 -4.06
CA ALA A 228 1.69 14.41 -3.28
C ALA A 228 1.84 15.76 -4.00
N SER A 229 2.08 15.75 -5.32
CA SER A 229 2.11 17.00 -6.11
C SER A 229 0.76 17.68 -6.26
N TYR A 230 -0.35 16.95 -6.09
CA TYR A 230 -1.73 17.45 -6.03
C TYR A 230 -2.17 17.83 -4.61
N GLY A 231 -1.27 17.79 -3.62
CA GLY A 231 -1.49 18.33 -2.27
C GLY A 231 -1.80 17.30 -1.19
N PHE A 232 -1.49 16.02 -1.37
CA PHE A 232 -1.69 14.97 -0.36
C PHE A 232 -0.40 14.69 0.43
N VAL A 233 -0.51 14.35 1.70
CA VAL A 233 0.52 13.58 2.40
C VAL A 233 0.24 12.10 2.15
N VAL A 234 1.19 11.39 1.55
CA VAL A 234 1.04 10.00 1.10
C VAL A 234 2.01 9.09 1.85
N CYS A 235 1.49 8.23 2.72
CA CYS A 235 2.26 7.23 3.44
C CYS A 235 2.26 5.90 2.66
N ALA A 236 3.32 5.62 1.90
CA ALA A 236 3.47 4.33 1.23
C ALA A 236 4.13 3.32 2.18
N VAL A 237 3.34 2.37 2.68
CA VAL A 237 3.81 1.33 3.62
C VAL A 237 4.58 0.26 2.86
N GLU A 238 5.60 -0.30 3.50
CA GLU A 238 6.36 -1.46 3.05
C GLU A 238 6.05 -2.63 3.99
N HIS A 239 5.36 -3.65 3.49
CA HIS A 239 4.87 -4.74 4.32
C HIS A 239 5.96 -5.79 4.66
N ARG A 240 5.85 -6.44 5.82
CA ARG A 240 6.71 -7.56 6.28
C ARG A 240 6.04 -8.92 6.26
N ASP A 241 4.85 -8.99 5.72
CA ASP A 241 4.08 -10.21 5.48
C ASP A 241 4.68 -11.18 4.44
N GLY A 242 5.85 -10.90 3.87
CA GLY A 242 6.41 -11.69 2.77
C GLY A 242 5.60 -11.61 1.47
N SER A 243 4.81 -10.53 1.26
CA SER A 243 4.22 -10.21 -0.05
C SER A 243 5.16 -9.41 -0.96
N GLY A 244 6.14 -8.73 -0.38
CA GLY A 244 7.20 -8.02 -1.11
C GLY A 244 8.28 -8.96 -1.65
N PRO A 245 9.19 -8.48 -2.52
CA PRO A 245 10.25 -9.29 -3.12
C PRO A 245 11.37 -9.63 -2.13
N ARG A 246 11.87 -8.62 -1.41
CA ARG A 246 12.70 -8.70 -0.20
C ARG A 246 12.56 -7.39 0.55
N SER A 247 12.36 -7.43 1.86
CA SER A 247 12.45 -6.27 2.73
C SER A 247 13.22 -6.57 4.01
N PHE A 248 13.68 -5.53 4.70
CA PHE A 248 14.55 -5.64 5.87
C PHE A 248 13.87 -5.12 7.13
N VAL A 249 14.17 -5.76 8.25
CA VAL A 249 13.74 -5.37 9.60
C VAL A 249 15.00 -5.16 10.43
N ASN A 250 15.26 -3.92 10.85
CA ASN A 250 16.33 -3.62 11.81
C ASN A 250 15.82 -3.84 13.23
N HIS A 251 16.67 -4.37 14.10
CA HIS A 251 16.33 -4.60 15.51
C HIS A 251 17.51 -4.33 16.46
N ALA A 252 17.25 -4.42 17.76
CA ALA A 252 18.28 -4.18 18.76
C ALA A 252 19.35 -5.27 18.70
N LYS A 253 20.62 -4.86 18.73
CA LYS A 253 21.73 -5.79 18.93
C LYS A 253 21.82 -6.12 20.42
N ARG A 254 21.94 -7.40 20.76
CA ARG A 254 22.47 -7.77 22.07
C ARG A 254 23.99 -7.60 22.02
N ASP A 255 24.54 -6.72 22.84
CA ASP A 255 25.99 -6.60 22.99
C ASP A 255 26.55 -7.90 23.59
N GLY A 256 27.29 -8.66 22.79
CA GLY A 256 28.07 -9.80 23.27
C GLY A 256 29.28 -9.32 24.06
N GLU A 257 29.60 -10.03 25.14
CA GLU A 257 30.64 -9.64 26.12
C GLU A 257 31.95 -9.14 25.47
N THR A 258 32.19 -7.83 25.54
CA THR A 258 33.44 -7.22 25.11
C THR A 258 34.54 -7.58 26.10
N LYS A 259 35.29 -8.64 25.80
CA LYS A 259 36.49 -9.03 26.55
C LYS A 259 37.44 -7.83 26.65
N ASN A 260 37.84 -7.51 27.89
CA ASN A 260 38.72 -6.39 28.22
C ASN A 260 39.98 -6.36 27.33
N GLY A 261 40.18 -5.24 26.62
CA GLY A 261 41.34 -4.98 25.77
C GLY A 261 41.61 -3.48 25.68
N GLN A 262 42.76 -3.03 26.19
CA GLN A 262 43.03 -1.62 26.49
C GLN A 262 43.32 -0.76 25.24
N GLY A 263 42.89 0.51 25.30
CA GLY A 263 43.69 1.65 24.80
C GLY A 263 43.19 2.38 23.54
N GLY A 264 42.97 3.70 23.69
CA GLY A 264 42.80 4.64 22.56
C GLY A 264 41.61 5.59 22.71
N VAL A 265 41.80 6.74 23.35
CA VAL A 265 40.78 7.80 23.40
C VAL A 265 40.83 8.63 22.10
N SER A 266 39.68 8.82 21.46
CA SER A 266 39.39 9.94 20.56
C SER A 266 37.88 10.14 20.49
N SER A 267 37.40 11.28 20.97
CA SER A 267 35.99 11.58 21.15
C SER A 267 35.39 12.33 19.95
N ASP A 268 34.33 11.78 19.36
CA ASP A 268 33.02 12.44 19.30
C ASP A 268 31.94 11.51 18.69
N CYS A 269 30.67 11.91 18.80
CA CYS A 269 29.47 11.20 18.31
C CYS A 269 29.06 9.92 19.08
N SER A 270 28.84 10.03 20.39
CA SER A 270 28.23 8.96 21.21
C SER A 270 26.82 9.30 21.70
N HIS A 271 25.80 8.92 20.93
CA HIS A 271 24.41 8.81 21.40
C HIS A 271 23.72 7.56 20.80
N SER A 272 24.39 6.41 20.89
CA SER A 272 23.67 5.14 21.00
C SER A 272 23.06 5.07 22.41
N SER A 273 21.77 4.74 22.50
CA SER A 273 21.13 4.46 23.78
C SER A 273 21.61 3.10 24.30
N VAL A 274 22.58 3.12 25.21
CA VAL A 274 23.03 1.91 25.91
C VAL A 274 21.91 1.46 26.85
N GLN A 275 21.05 0.55 26.38
CA GLN A 275 20.13 -0.19 27.22
C GLN A 275 20.90 -1.29 27.95
N THR A 276 20.62 -1.49 29.23
CA THR A 276 21.30 -2.52 30.01
C THR A 276 20.83 -3.91 29.60
N ALA A 277 21.69 -4.92 29.76
CA ALA A 277 21.36 -6.33 29.53
C ALA A 277 20.25 -6.89 30.45
N GLN A 278 19.75 -6.07 31.38
CA GLN A 278 18.63 -6.39 32.27
C GLN A 278 17.30 -5.81 31.75
N GLU A 279 17.31 -4.60 31.17
CA GLU A 279 16.15 -4.03 30.46
C GLU A 279 15.84 -4.78 29.14
N LEU A 280 16.88 -5.22 28.44
CA LEU A 280 16.78 -6.09 27.25
C LEU A 280 16.21 -7.49 27.55
N LYS A 281 16.08 -7.89 28.82
CA LYS A 281 15.37 -9.12 29.22
C LYS A 281 13.86 -8.92 29.40
N SER A 282 13.41 -7.68 29.58
CA SER A 282 12.00 -7.29 29.77
C SER A 282 11.39 -6.55 28.56
N SER A 283 12.09 -6.48 27.43
CA SER A 283 11.56 -5.88 26.19
C SER A 283 10.62 -6.87 25.48
N PRO A 284 9.43 -6.44 24.99
CA PRO A 284 8.49 -7.33 24.29
C PRO A 284 9.08 -8.05 23.06
N SER A 285 10.12 -7.46 22.44
CA SER A 285 10.85 -8.08 21.33
C SER A 285 11.64 -9.35 21.69
N ASN A 286 11.63 -9.82 22.94
CA ASN A 286 12.21 -11.12 23.31
C ASN A 286 11.30 -12.31 22.99
N ASP A 287 10.00 -12.10 22.86
CA ASP A 287 9.03 -13.14 22.49
C ASP A 287 8.92 -13.31 20.95
N LEU A 288 9.68 -12.50 20.20
CA LEU A 288 9.87 -12.66 18.76
C LEU A 288 10.91 -13.75 18.46
N ASP A 289 10.64 -14.45 17.37
CA ASP A 289 11.42 -15.59 16.91
C ASP A 289 12.53 -15.08 15.98
N HIS A 290 13.70 -14.82 16.57
CA HIS A 290 14.96 -14.47 15.92
C HIS A 290 16.04 -15.54 16.16
N THR A 291 16.95 -15.79 15.20
CA THR A 291 18.16 -16.62 15.46
C THR A 291 19.26 -15.83 16.17
N GLU A 292 20.24 -16.55 16.74
CA GLU A 292 21.44 -15.91 17.32
C GLU A 292 22.22 -15.07 16.29
N GLU A 293 22.28 -15.50 15.02
CA GLU A 293 22.91 -14.75 13.94
C GLU A 293 22.15 -13.47 13.58
N GLU A 294 20.83 -13.50 13.59
CA GLU A 294 19.97 -12.33 13.33
C GLU A 294 20.12 -11.30 14.47
N ILE A 295 20.02 -11.75 15.73
CA ILE A 295 20.22 -10.93 16.93
C ILE A 295 21.62 -10.28 16.94
N LYS A 296 22.64 -11.03 16.53
CA LYS A 296 24.04 -10.56 16.43
C LYS A 296 24.26 -9.59 15.26
N GLN A 297 23.53 -9.75 14.16
CA GLN A 297 23.55 -8.80 13.04
C GLN A 297 22.77 -7.51 13.35
N GLY A 298 21.76 -7.58 14.21
CA GLY A 298 20.83 -6.48 14.50
C GLY A 298 19.84 -6.21 13.36
N TYR A 299 19.66 -7.17 12.47
CA TYR A 299 18.63 -7.16 11.43
C TYR A 299 18.41 -8.57 10.88
N HIS A 300 17.23 -8.76 10.30
CA HIS A 300 16.93 -9.88 9.40
C HIS A 300 16.26 -9.35 8.11
N TYR A 301 15.91 -10.25 7.19
CA TYR A 301 15.15 -9.91 6.00
C TYR A 301 14.01 -10.91 5.76
N VAL A 302 12.93 -10.42 5.16
CA VAL A 302 11.76 -11.21 4.75
C VAL A 302 11.70 -11.19 3.22
N ASP A 303 11.78 -12.38 2.62
CA ASP A 303 11.60 -12.61 1.18
C ASP A 303 10.15 -12.93 0.84
N TYR A 304 9.85 -13.02 -0.46
CA TYR A 304 8.52 -13.42 -0.91
C TYR A 304 8.16 -14.84 -0.44
N ILE A 305 7.08 -14.97 0.33
CA ILE A 305 6.63 -16.27 0.85
C ILE A 305 5.75 -16.94 -0.21
N PHE A 306 6.25 -18.04 -0.77
CA PHE A 306 5.46 -18.94 -1.60
C PHE A 306 4.57 -19.84 -0.73
N PRO A 307 3.27 -20.00 -1.06
CA PRO A 307 2.39 -20.91 -0.33
C PRO A 307 2.86 -22.36 -0.38
N LYS A 308 2.85 -23.03 0.78
CA LYS A 308 3.35 -24.41 0.90
C LYS A 308 2.41 -25.34 0.13
N ASN A 309 2.96 -26.16 -0.77
CA ASN A 309 2.21 -27.05 -1.67
C ASN A 309 1.27 -26.33 -2.68
N ASN A 310 1.24 -24.99 -2.72
CA ASN A 310 0.45 -24.22 -3.68
C ASN A 310 1.20 -22.97 -4.21
N PRO A 311 2.44 -23.07 -4.72
CA PRO A 311 3.28 -21.90 -5.01
C PRO A 311 2.88 -21.13 -6.30
N LYS A 312 1.68 -21.39 -6.83
CA LYS A 312 1.05 -20.68 -7.96
C LYS A 312 -0.38 -20.23 -7.63
N ASP A 313 -0.68 -20.02 -6.34
CA ASP A 313 -1.99 -19.65 -5.80
C ASP A 313 -2.60 -18.38 -6.44
N THR A 314 -1.76 -17.45 -6.89
CA THR A 314 -2.15 -16.21 -7.58
C THR A 314 -2.63 -16.40 -9.02
N ALA A 315 -2.42 -17.58 -9.64
CA ALA A 315 -2.72 -17.77 -11.05
C ALA A 315 -4.25 -17.91 -11.30
N PRO A 316 -4.83 -17.17 -12.27
CA PRO A 316 -6.29 -17.20 -12.55
C PRO A 316 -6.89 -18.58 -12.80
N ASN A 317 -6.08 -19.51 -13.30
CA ASN A 317 -6.45 -20.86 -13.71
C ASN A 317 -5.93 -21.93 -12.72
N ASN A 318 -5.57 -21.58 -11.48
CA ASN A 318 -5.13 -22.54 -10.49
C ASN A 318 -6.32 -23.32 -9.88
N GLU A 319 -6.39 -24.62 -10.16
CA GLU A 319 -7.45 -25.52 -9.65
C GLU A 319 -7.50 -25.61 -8.12
N ARG A 320 -6.35 -25.41 -7.45
CA ARG A 320 -6.25 -25.42 -5.97
C ARG A 320 -6.74 -24.12 -5.31
N GLY A 321 -7.09 -23.09 -6.09
CA GLY A 321 -7.46 -21.78 -5.55
C GLY A 321 -6.29 -21.09 -4.82
N ILE A 322 -6.63 -20.21 -3.87
CA ILE A 322 -5.64 -19.49 -3.06
C ILE A 322 -5.26 -20.27 -1.79
N ASP A 323 -4.12 -19.95 -1.18
CA ASP A 323 -3.83 -20.32 0.20
C ASP A 323 -4.53 -19.33 1.14
N SER A 324 -5.80 -19.57 1.44
CA SER A 324 -6.65 -18.67 2.24
C SER A 324 -6.11 -18.43 3.66
N GLU A 325 -5.37 -19.38 4.23
CA GLU A 325 -4.77 -19.27 5.56
C GLU A 325 -3.62 -18.25 5.52
N LEU A 326 -2.63 -18.49 4.65
CA LEU A 326 -1.50 -17.57 4.46
C LEU A 326 -1.97 -16.18 4.03
N ARG A 327 -2.88 -16.08 3.04
CA ARG A 327 -3.33 -14.77 2.54
C ARG A 327 -4.17 -14.00 3.57
N SER A 328 -4.90 -14.68 4.47
CA SER A 328 -5.61 -14.01 5.57
C SER A 328 -4.65 -13.50 6.65
N ALA A 329 -3.68 -14.32 7.07
CA ALA A 329 -2.68 -13.92 8.06
C ALA A 329 -1.77 -12.80 7.54
N GLN A 330 -1.43 -12.82 6.24
CA GLN A 330 -0.74 -11.71 5.57
C GLN A 330 -1.56 -10.43 5.61
N ILE A 331 -2.88 -10.47 5.34
CA ILE A 331 -3.75 -9.29 5.46
C ILE A 331 -3.77 -8.76 6.90
N GLU A 332 -3.84 -9.60 7.92
CA GLU A 332 -3.87 -9.14 9.32
C GLU A 332 -2.56 -8.43 9.73
N LEU A 333 -1.39 -8.96 9.37
CA LEU A 333 -0.11 -8.28 9.59
C LEU A 333 -0.08 -6.94 8.82
N ARG A 334 -0.60 -6.90 7.59
CA ARG A 334 -0.71 -5.66 6.82
C ARG A 334 -1.62 -4.62 7.49
N LEU A 335 -2.74 -5.03 8.10
CA LEU A 335 -3.63 -4.14 8.86
C LEU A 335 -2.90 -3.58 10.09
N SER A 336 -2.22 -4.43 10.86
CA SER A 336 -1.39 -4.03 12.00
C SER A 336 -0.29 -3.03 11.59
N GLU A 337 0.33 -3.20 10.42
CA GLU A 337 1.29 -2.24 9.86
C GLU A 337 0.66 -0.91 9.44
N LEU A 338 -0.64 -0.87 9.07
CA LEU A 338 -1.35 0.39 8.80
C LEU A 338 -1.63 1.15 10.10
N GLU A 339 -1.99 0.44 11.17
CA GLU A 339 -2.26 1.01 12.50
C GLU A 339 -0.97 1.61 13.10
N GLU A 340 0.15 0.89 13.01
CA GLU A 340 1.47 1.39 13.39
C GLU A 340 1.94 2.59 12.55
N ALA A 341 1.71 2.56 11.22
CA ALA A 341 2.01 3.70 10.37
C ALA A 341 1.17 4.93 10.77
N TYR A 342 -0.12 4.73 11.05
CA TYR A 342 -1.03 5.78 11.49
C TYR A 342 -0.62 6.37 12.86
N ARG A 343 -0.19 5.53 13.81
CA ARG A 343 0.36 5.97 15.10
C ARG A 343 1.55 6.92 14.93
N VAL A 344 2.55 6.55 14.12
CA VAL A 344 3.71 7.41 13.83
C VAL A 344 3.28 8.72 13.15
N LEU A 345 2.25 8.67 12.29
CA LEU A 345 1.69 9.86 11.64
C LEU A 345 0.98 10.82 12.62
N LYS A 346 0.32 10.32 13.69
CA LYS A 346 -0.20 11.17 14.77
C LYS A 346 0.93 11.99 15.42
N VAL A 347 2.07 11.37 15.74
CA VAL A 347 3.23 12.05 16.35
C VAL A 347 3.84 13.11 15.41
N ILE A 348 3.94 12.82 14.11
CA ILE A 348 4.46 13.79 13.14
C ILE A 348 3.49 14.98 12.99
N SER A 349 2.16 14.75 12.95
CA SER A 349 1.17 15.84 12.85
C SER A 349 1.03 16.65 14.15
N ALA A 350 1.39 16.11 15.32
CA ALA A 350 1.52 16.89 16.55
C ALA A 350 2.68 17.91 16.51
N GLY A 351 3.71 17.65 15.68
CA GLY A 351 4.95 18.41 15.61
C GLY A 351 6.13 17.76 16.35
N ASP A 352 5.91 16.61 16.99
CA ASP A 352 6.85 15.91 17.87
C ASP A 352 7.71 14.86 17.14
N GLY A 353 7.81 14.99 15.81
CA GLY A 353 8.60 14.11 14.94
C GLY A 353 10.10 14.00 15.29
N GLU A 354 10.61 14.82 16.20
CA GLU A 354 11.96 14.66 16.77
C GLU A 354 12.10 13.39 17.64
N GLN A 355 11.01 12.87 18.20
CA GLN A 355 10.97 11.53 18.82
C GLN A 355 11.14 10.45 17.75
N ILE A 356 10.40 10.58 16.64
CA ILE A 356 10.47 9.68 15.48
C ILE A 356 11.86 9.72 14.85
N ALA A 357 12.49 10.90 14.75
CA ALA A 357 13.85 11.05 14.24
C ALA A 357 14.91 10.34 15.10
N ARG A 358 14.76 10.34 16.43
CA ARG A 358 15.63 9.59 17.36
C ARG A 358 15.45 8.08 17.28
N GLN A 359 14.23 7.60 17.03
CA GLN A 359 13.92 6.17 16.90
C GLN A 359 14.16 5.58 15.50
N ASN A 360 14.30 6.41 14.46
CA ASN A 360 14.27 5.95 13.07
C ASN A 360 15.46 5.06 12.67
N ARG A 361 15.17 3.77 12.46
CA ARG A 361 16.11 2.73 11.99
C ARG A 361 16.45 2.83 10.47
N ARG A 362 16.12 3.94 9.78
CA ARG A 362 16.63 4.30 8.43
C ARG A 362 17.78 5.33 8.46
N GLY A 363 18.34 5.59 9.63
CA GLY A 363 19.53 6.41 9.85
C GLY A 363 20.84 5.81 9.32
N GLU A 364 21.96 6.26 9.88
CA GLU A 364 23.29 5.73 9.61
C GLU A 364 23.57 4.51 10.53
N GLY A 365 24.39 3.56 10.09
CA GLY A 365 24.65 2.30 10.82
C GLY A 365 23.62 1.18 10.64
N TYR A 366 22.37 1.50 10.28
CA TYR A 366 21.29 0.53 10.06
C TYR A 366 21.24 -0.06 8.63
N VAL A 367 20.74 -1.30 8.48
CA VAL A 367 20.60 -1.95 7.18
C VAL A 367 19.52 -1.26 6.35
N GLY A 368 19.84 -1.01 5.07
CA GLY A 368 18.98 -0.26 4.17
C GLY A 368 18.83 1.23 4.47
N GLY A 369 19.43 1.73 5.56
CA GLY A 369 19.42 3.13 5.96
C GLY A 369 20.25 4.06 5.05
N SER A 370 20.40 5.30 5.49
CA SER A 370 21.22 6.28 4.79
C SER A 370 21.88 7.27 5.74
N SER A 371 23.09 7.72 5.39
CA SER A 371 23.82 8.79 6.08
C SER A 371 23.17 10.18 6.07
N ARG A 372 21.90 10.28 5.65
CA ARG A 372 21.05 11.47 5.83
C ARG A 372 20.04 11.31 6.97
N GLY A 373 19.55 10.09 7.24
CA GLY A 373 18.40 9.86 8.11
C GLY A 373 17.28 10.88 7.86
N LEU A 374 16.73 11.43 8.95
CA LEU A 374 15.79 12.56 8.96
C LEU A 374 16.48 13.90 9.31
N ARG A 375 17.81 14.00 9.18
CA ARG A 375 18.54 15.23 9.54
C ARG A 375 18.08 16.41 8.67
N GLY A 376 17.98 17.58 9.28
CA GLY A 376 17.58 18.84 8.64
C GLY A 376 16.06 19.04 8.48
N ILE A 377 15.23 18.15 9.02
CA ILE A 377 13.77 18.38 9.08
C ILE A 377 13.43 19.29 10.26
N ASP A 378 12.67 20.35 9.98
CA ASP A 378 12.08 21.24 10.98
C ASP A 378 10.72 20.66 11.39
N TRP A 379 10.68 19.86 12.45
CA TRP A 379 9.48 19.13 12.88
C TRP A 379 8.36 20.04 13.39
N GLN A 380 8.67 21.22 13.91
CA GLN A 380 7.64 22.18 14.33
C GLN A 380 6.83 22.71 13.14
N ARG A 381 7.42 22.74 11.93
CA ARG A 381 6.65 23.02 10.69
C ARG A 381 5.66 21.94 10.30
N TRP A 382 5.72 20.73 10.85
CA TRP A 382 4.77 19.65 10.54
C TRP A 382 3.48 19.71 11.37
N ARG A 383 3.49 20.48 12.47
CA ARG A 383 2.36 20.63 13.39
C ARG A 383 1.07 21.03 12.66
N GLY A 384 0.08 20.16 12.71
CA GLY A 384 -1.23 20.34 12.08
C GLY A 384 -1.19 20.58 10.57
N ARG A 385 -0.16 20.11 9.84
CA ARG A 385 -0.06 20.30 8.37
C ARG A 385 -0.75 19.21 7.56
N PHE A 386 -1.17 18.11 8.18
CA PHE A 386 -2.04 17.13 7.53
C PHE A 386 -3.04 16.51 8.49
N HIS A 387 -4.18 16.10 7.93
CA HIS A 387 -5.28 15.50 8.67
C HIS A 387 -4.93 14.08 9.12
N VAL A 388 -5.06 13.84 10.43
CA VAL A 388 -5.06 12.49 11.02
C VAL A 388 -6.45 12.09 11.51
N ASP A 389 -7.40 13.03 11.54
CA ASP A 389 -8.82 12.81 11.80
C ASP A 389 -9.58 12.29 10.57
N LYS A 390 -9.08 12.58 9.36
CA LYS A 390 -9.68 12.11 8.11
C LYS A 390 -8.59 11.62 7.16
N MET A 391 -8.53 10.31 6.94
CA MET A 391 -7.57 9.67 6.02
C MET A 391 -8.25 8.85 4.93
N THR A 392 -7.61 8.77 3.76
CA THR A 392 -8.02 7.91 2.65
C THR A 392 -7.14 6.66 2.63
N LEU A 393 -7.73 5.47 2.53
CA LEU A 393 -6.95 4.26 2.27
C LEU A 393 -6.92 3.96 0.78
N ALA A 394 -5.74 3.66 0.25
CA ALA A 394 -5.56 3.29 -1.15
C ALA A 394 -4.62 2.09 -1.31
N GLY A 395 -4.79 1.32 -2.38
CA GLY A 395 -3.92 0.16 -2.60
C GLY A 395 -4.06 -0.45 -3.98
N HIS A 396 -3.10 -1.29 -4.34
CA HIS A 396 -3.07 -2.00 -5.61
C HIS A 396 -3.05 -3.52 -5.41
N SER A 397 -3.82 -4.27 -6.21
CA SER A 397 -3.77 -5.74 -6.24
C SER A 397 -4.05 -6.34 -4.85
N PHE A 398 -3.11 -7.06 -4.25
CA PHE A 398 -3.25 -7.55 -2.86
C PHE A 398 -3.36 -6.42 -1.82
N GLY A 399 -2.70 -5.28 -2.03
CA GLY A 399 -2.88 -4.10 -1.18
C GLY A 399 -4.25 -3.44 -1.31
N ALA A 400 -4.96 -3.66 -2.41
CA ALA A 400 -6.35 -3.28 -2.52
C ALA A 400 -7.29 -4.22 -1.74
N ALA A 401 -6.94 -5.50 -1.60
CA ALA A 401 -7.64 -6.40 -0.67
C ALA A 401 -7.43 -5.98 0.80
N THR A 402 -6.22 -5.53 1.15
CA THR A 402 -5.95 -4.90 2.47
C THR A 402 -6.84 -3.68 2.71
N VAL A 403 -7.03 -2.80 1.72
CA VAL A 403 -7.97 -1.67 1.83
C VAL A 403 -9.40 -2.15 2.09
N VAL A 404 -9.89 -3.16 1.36
CA VAL A 404 -11.24 -3.71 1.57
C VAL A 404 -11.44 -4.24 2.99
N GLU A 405 -10.50 -5.02 3.51
CA GLU A 405 -10.61 -5.55 4.87
C GLU A 405 -10.54 -4.42 5.92
N ALA A 406 -9.68 -3.42 5.72
CA ALA A 406 -9.61 -2.23 6.58
C ALA A 406 -10.92 -1.42 6.60
N LEU A 407 -11.62 -1.29 5.46
CA LEU A 407 -12.93 -0.62 5.37
C LEU A 407 -14.05 -1.39 6.07
N ARG A 408 -13.90 -2.71 6.25
CA ARG A 408 -14.81 -3.54 7.06
C ARG A 408 -14.47 -3.51 8.55
N HIS A 409 -13.21 -3.24 8.92
CA HIS A 409 -12.81 -3.02 10.31
C HIS A 409 -12.98 -1.55 10.73
N ALA A 410 -14.21 -1.04 10.67
CA ALA A 410 -14.54 0.34 11.08
C ALA A 410 -14.27 0.61 12.57
N ASP A 411 -14.20 -0.44 13.38
CA ASP A 411 -13.79 -0.45 14.79
C ASP A 411 -12.30 -0.08 14.97
N ARG A 412 -11.43 -0.61 14.09
CA ARG A 412 -9.98 -0.31 14.05
C ARG A 412 -9.70 1.00 13.30
N PHE A 413 -10.35 1.16 12.15
CA PHE A 413 -10.06 2.21 11.17
C PHE A 413 -11.05 3.41 11.23
N LYS A 414 -11.47 3.80 12.44
CA LYS A 414 -12.46 4.87 12.76
C LYS A 414 -12.31 6.20 12.02
N ASN A 415 -11.11 6.51 11.53
CA ASN A 415 -10.74 7.80 10.94
C ASN A 415 -10.58 7.74 9.39
N VAL A 416 -11.03 6.64 8.77
CA VAL A 416 -11.03 6.48 7.31
C VAL A 416 -12.29 7.08 6.70
N GLN A 417 -12.13 8.02 5.76
CA GLN A 417 -13.25 8.70 5.08
C GLN A 417 -13.62 8.07 3.73
N ALA A 418 -12.71 7.32 3.08
CA ALA A 418 -12.93 6.70 1.77
C ALA A 418 -11.83 5.67 1.43
N GLY A 419 -12.16 4.74 0.52
CA GLY A 419 -11.24 3.75 -0.03
C GLY A 419 -11.02 3.87 -1.55
N ILE A 420 -9.80 3.60 -2.02
CA ILE A 420 -9.46 3.55 -3.46
C ILE A 420 -8.68 2.28 -3.81
N ILE A 421 -9.25 1.44 -4.67
CA ILE A 421 -8.73 0.12 -5.01
C ILE A 421 -8.36 0.01 -6.49
N TYR A 422 -7.06 -0.06 -6.78
CA TYR A 422 -6.51 -0.22 -8.13
C TYR A 422 -6.31 -1.71 -8.45
N ASP A 423 -6.89 -2.20 -9.56
CA ASP A 423 -6.78 -3.60 -10.04
C ASP A 423 -6.83 -4.65 -8.91
N ILE A 424 -7.87 -4.60 -8.08
CA ILE A 424 -7.95 -5.41 -6.86
C ILE A 424 -7.95 -6.91 -7.15
N TRP A 425 -7.04 -7.63 -6.49
CA TRP A 425 -7.05 -9.09 -6.49
C TRP A 425 -8.14 -9.54 -5.49
N GLY A 426 -9.27 -10.01 -6.02
CA GLY A 426 -10.47 -10.29 -5.23
C GLY A 426 -10.46 -11.65 -4.53
N ALA A 427 -9.56 -12.56 -4.90
CA ALA A 427 -9.58 -13.93 -4.37
C ALA A 427 -9.28 -14.05 -2.85
N PRO A 428 -8.41 -13.24 -2.23
CA PRO A 428 -8.21 -13.22 -0.78
C PRO A 428 -9.31 -12.55 0.03
N ILE A 429 -10.29 -11.92 -0.62
CA ILE A 429 -11.31 -11.15 0.07
C ILE A 429 -12.37 -12.11 0.59
N LYS A 430 -12.50 -12.15 1.92
CA LYS A 430 -13.50 -12.98 2.60
C LYS A 430 -14.92 -12.54 2.19
N PRO A 431 -15.91 -13.45 2.16
CA PRO A 431 -17.32 -13.07 2.12
C PRO A 431 -17.65 -12.12 3.29
N PRO A 432 -18.58 -11.17 3.14
CA PRO A 432 -18.99 -10.28 4.22
C PRO A 432 -19.61 -11.09 5.38
N ALA A 433 -18.98 -11.06 6.56
CA ALA A 433 -19.39 -11.81 7.76
C ALA A 433 -20.74 -11.32 8.33
N GLU A 434 -21.54 -12.13 9.01
CA GLU A 434 -22.94 -11.74 9.31
C GLU A 434 -23.13 -10.46 10.17
N ASP A 435 -22.12 -10.03 10.93
CA ASP A 435 -22.13 -8.75 11.67
C ASP A 435 -22.17 -7.51 10.73
N PRO A 436 -23.18 -6.62 10.83
CA PRO A 436 -23.24 -5.34 10.09
C PRO A 436 -22.10 -4.36 10.39
N LYS A 437 -21.37 -4.52 11.51
CA LYS A 437 -20.15 -3.74 11.78
C LYS A 437 -19.03 -4.09 10.82
N HIS A 438 -18.96 -5.35 10.37
CA HIS A 438 -17.94 -5.85 9.45
C HIS A 438 -18.37 -5.67 7.98
N ARG A 439 -18.68 -4.43 7.59
CA ARG A 439 -19.20 -4.03 6.27
C ARG A 439 -18.48 -2.82 5.72
N ILE A 440 -18.40 -2.72 4.41
CA ILE A 440 -17.95 -1.51 3.71
C ILE A 440 -19.02 -0.41 3.85
N ASN A 441 -18.97 0.31 4.97
CA ASN A 441 -19.90 1.41 5.29
C ASN A 441 -19.36 2.78 4.82
N LEU A 442 -18.41 2.80 3.88
CA LEU A 442 -17.62 3.97 3.46
C LEU A 442 -17.48 4.03 1.93
N PRO A 443 -17.36 5.22 1.32
CA PRO A 443 -17.25 5.38 -0.12
C PRO A 443 -16.08 4.60 -0.73
N LEU A 444 -16.31 3.90 -1.84
CA LEU A 444 -15.32 3.01 -2.46
C LEU A 444 -15.18 3.22 -3.97
N LEU A 445 -13.98 3.61 -4.41
CA LEU A 445 -13.62 3.73 -5.83
C LEU A 445 -12.76 2.55 -6.28
N SER A 446 -13.20 1.82 -7.29
CA SER A 446 -12.44 0.79 -7.98
C SER A 446 -12.02 1.23 -9.39
N ILE A 447 -10.73 1.08 -9.70
CA ILE A 447 -10.15 1.36 -11.02
C ILE A 447 -9.39 0.11 -11.50
N SER A 448 -9.98 -0.60 -12.46
CA SER A 448 -9.42 -1.81 -13.07
C SER A 448 -8.65 -1.52 -14.36
N SER A 449 -7.84 -2.48 -14.81
CA SER A 449 -7.21 -2.51 -16.13
C SER A 449 -7.98 -3.42 -17.11
N GLU A 450 -7.91 -3.12 -18.40
CA GLU A 450 -8.66 -3.85 -19.44
C GLU A 450 -8.31 -5.35 -19.46
N ALA A 451 -7.04 -5.73 -19.28
CA ALA A 451 -6.64 -7.13 -19.25
C ALA A 451 -7.16 -7.88 -18.01
N PHE A 452 -7.30 -7.20 -16.87
CA PHE A 452 -7.71 -7.78 -15.58
C PHE A 452 -9.24 -7.85 -15.45
N MET A 453 -9.95 -6.89 -16.04
CA MET A 453 -11.42 -6.88 -16.20
C MET A 453 -11.96 -8.18 -16.82
N TYR A 454 -11.21 -8.82 -17.73
CA TYR A 454 -11.62 -10.08 -18.37
C TYR A 454 -11.56 -11.31 -17.44
N TRP A 455 -11.01 -11.20 -16.22
CA TRP A 455 -11.01 -12.31 -15.27
C TRP A 455 -12.33 -12.38 -14.49
N GLU A 456 -13.29 -13.13 -15.03
CA GLU A 456 -14.69 -13.15 -14.58
C GLU A 456 -14.89 -13.47 -13.09
N LYS A 457 -14.16 -14.44 -12.52
CA LYS A 457 -14.22 -14.73 -11.07
C LYS A 457 -13.84 -13.51 -10.22
N ASN A 458 -12.78 -12.80 -10.62
CA ASN A 458 -12.34 -11.58 -9.93
C ASN A 458 -13.32 -10.42 -10.18
N TRP A 459 -13.84 -10.28 -11.41
CA TRP A 459 -14.83 -9.27 -11.76
C TRP A 459 -16.10 -9.38 -10.91
N ASN A 460 -16.60 -10.59 -10.70
CA ASN A 460 -17.80 -10.82 -9.89
C ASN A 460 -17.56 -10.45 -8.42
N ALA A 461 -16.37 -10.72 -7.87
CA ALA A 461 -15.99 -10.27 -6.53
C ALA A 461 -15.94 -8.73 -6.42
N ILE A 462 -15.42 -8.02 -7.44
CA ILE A 462 -15.45 -6.55 -7.49
C ILE A 462 -16.90 -6.04 -7.49
N MET A 463 -17.76 -6.62 -8.33
CA MET A 463 -19.17 -6.24 -8.41
C MET A 463 -19.94 -6.48 -7.11
N SER A 464 -19.61 -7.52 -6.32
CA SER A 464 -20.20 -7.68 -4.98
C SER A 464 -19.73 -6.61 -3.98
N LEU A 465 -18.49 -6.14 -4.07
CA LEU A 465 -17.98 -5.07 -3.19
C LEU A 465 -18.63 -3.71 -3.49
N MET A 466 -18.91 -3.41 -4.76
CA MET A 466 -19.63 -2.18 -5.12
C MET A 466 -21.06 -2.19 -4.57
N LYS A 467 -21.72 -3.36 -4.63
CA LYS A 467 -23.06 -3.58 -4.03
C LYS A 467 -23.03 -3.50 -2.52
N GLU A 468 -22.07 -4.15 -1.85
CA GLU A 468 -21.91 -4.10 -0.38
C GLU A 468 -21.87 -2.64 0.11
N ALA A 469 -21.13 -1.75 -0.57
CA ALA A 469 -21.09 -0.33 -0.24
C ALA A 469 -22.43 0.40 -0.49
N SER A 470 -23.06 0.21 -1.66
CA SER A 470 -24.36 0.84 -2.01
C SER A 470 -25.50 0.38 -1.08
N GLU A 471 -25.53 -0.91 -0.72
CA GLU A 471 -26.50 -1.48 0.23
C GLU A 471 -26.42 -0.83 1.63
N HIS A 472 -25.24 -0.32 2.01
CA HIS A 472 -25.01 0.43 3.26
C HIS A 472 -25.02 1.96 3.07
N GLY A 473 -25.50 2.42 1.90
CA GLY A 473 -25.69 3.83 1.55
C GLY A 473 -24.42 4.59 1.15
N ALA A 474 -23.29 3.90 0.95
CA ALA A 474 -22.01 4.52 0.61
C ALA A 474 -21.80 4.57 -0.92
N PRO A 475 -21.55 5.75 -1.52
CA PRO A 475 -21.30 5.87 -2.96
C PRO A 475 -20.08 5.05 -3.44
N SER A 476 -20.31 4.14 -4.39
CA SER A 476 -19.26 3.29 -4.97
C SER A 476 -19.18 3.39 -6.49
N TYR A 477 -17.98 3.33 -7.04
CA TYR A 477 -17.70 3.51 -8.46
C TYR A 477 -16.76 2.42 -8.98
N LEU A 478 -17.07 1.81 -10.12
CA LEU A 478 -16.19 0.88 -10.83
C LEU A 478 -15.92 1.36 -12.24
N LEU A 479 -14.65 1.64 -12.54
CA LEU A 479 -14.18 2.08 -13.84
C LEU A 479 -13.02 1.21 -14.34
N THR A 480 -12.83 1.12 -15.65
CA THR A 480 -11.73 0.41 -16.30
C THR A 480 -10.94 1.34 -17.21
N VAL A 481 -9.61 1.34 -17.07
CA VAL A 481 -8.70 2.10 -17.95
C VAL A 481 -8.47 1.31 -19.24
N ARG A 482 -8.94 1.83 -20.38
CA ARG A 482 -8.79 1.15 -21.68
C ARG A 482 -7.33 1.10 -22.11
N GLY A 483 -6.94 0.04 -22.79
CA GLY A 483 -5.61 -0.24 -23.31
C GLY A 483 -4.57 -0.62 -22.26
N SER A 484 -4.97 -0.83 -21.00
CA SER A 484 -4.07 -1.07 -19.86
C SER A 484 -4.01 -2.55 -19.46
N VAL A 485 -2.99 -2.87 -18.66
CA VAL A 485 -2.72 -4.20 -18.08
C VAL A 485 -2.43 -4.02 -16.59
N HIS A 486 -2.50 -5.08 -15.78
CA HIS A 486 -2.32 -5.03 -14.31
C HIS A 486 -1.08 -4.21 -13.88
N ILE A 487 0.08 -4.41 -14.52
CA ILE A 487 1.31 -3.69 -14.18
C ILE A 487 1.30 -2.18 -14.52
N SER A 488 0.33 -1.69 -15.31
CA SER A 488 0.13 -0.26 -15.64
C SER A 488 -0.14 0.62 -14.41
N GLN A 489 -0.57 0.02 -13.30
CA GLN A 489 -0.76 0.70 -12.01
C GLN A 489 0.55 1.04 -11.28
N SER A 490 1.70 0.54 -11.78
CA SER A 490 3.01 0.61 -11.10
C SER A 490 4.11 1.25 -11.95
N ASP A 491 5.21 1.65 -11.29
CA ASP A 491 6.39 2.26 -11.91
C ASP A 491 7.08 1.36 -12.95
N PHE A 492 6.92 0.04 -12.85
CA PHE A 492 7.44 -0.91 -13.83
C PHE A 492 6.93 -0.60 -15.24
N SER A 493 5.68 -0.14 -15.38
CA SER A 493 5.11 0.25 -16.68
C SER A 493 5.77 1.48 -17.30
N ILE A 494 6.34 2.36 -16.47
CA ILE A 494 7.03 3.58 -16.87
C ILE A 494 8.49 3.26 -17.23
N MET A 495 9.21 2.54 -16.36
CA MET A 495 10.63 2.24 -16.55
C MET A 495 10.88 1.16 -17.62
N TYR A 496 10.04 0.13 -17.66
CA TYR A 496 10.12 -0.99 -18.60
C TYR A 496 9.07 -0.88 -19.71
N ARG A 497 8.73 0.35 -20.14
CA ARG A 497 7.70 0.65 -21.17
C ARG A 497 7.80 -0.22 -22.43
N HIS A 498 9.01 -0.57 -22.83
CA HIS A 498 9.24 -1.42 -24.00
C HIS A 498 8.85 -2.89 -23.74
N VAL A 499 9.08 -3.40 -22.53
CA VAL A 499 8.62 -4.74 -22.11
C VAL A 499 7.10 -4.76 -22.03
N THR A 500 6.49 -3.77 -21.36
CA THR A 500 5.04 -3.72 -21.15
C THR A 500 4.25 -3.48 -22.44
N SER A 501 4.77 -2.66 -23.37
CA SER A 501 4.11 -2.46 -24.67
C SER A 501 4.39 -3.59 -25.68
N PHE A 502 5.46 -4.38 -25.53
CA PHE A 502 5.79 -5.46 -26.48
C PHE A 502 5.27 -6.83 -26.04
N PHE A 503 5.60 -7.28 -24.82
CA PHE A 503 5.20 -8.60 -24.33
C PHE A 503 3.78 -8.62 -23.74
N LEU A 504 3.42 -7.61 -22.94
CA LEU A 504 2.10 -7.53 -22.29
C LEU A 504 1.03 -6.88 -23.21
N LYS A 505 1.45 -6.34 -24.35
CA LYS A 505 0.62 -5.71 -25.38
C LYS A 505 -0.23 -4.52 -24.91
N ALA A 506 0.21 -3.84 -23.86
CA ALA A 506 -0.42 -2.60 -23.41
C ALA A 506 -0.42 -1.54 -24.52
N THR A 507 -1.60 -0.97 -24.80
CA THR A 507 -1.81 0.05 -25.85
C THR A 507 -1.98 1.46 -25.28
N VAL A 508 -2.29 1.60 -23.98
CA VAL A 508 -2.29 2.87 -23.24
C VAL A 508 -0.87 3.42 -23.10
N HIS A 509 -0.72 4.75 -23.04
CA HIS A 509 0.55 5.35 -22.64
C HIS A 509 0.67 5.31 -21.11
N PRO A 510 1.73 4.76 -20.50
CA PRO A 510 1.81 4.57 -19.03
C PRO A 510 1.55 5.84 -18.22
N GLN A 511 2.13 6.98 -18.62
CA GLN A 511 1.87 8.26 -17.96
C GLN A 511 0.40 8.70 -18.04
N ARG A 512 -0.32 8.36 -19.13
CA ARG A 512 -1.75 8.68 -19.28
C ARG A 512 -2.62 7.76 -18.44
N ALA A 513 -2.24 6.50 -18.23
CA ALA A 513 -2.90 5.63 -17.27
C ALA A 513 -2.81 6.21 -15.85
N ILE A 514 -1.61 6.63 -15.41
CA ILE A 514 -1.44 7.31 -14.12
C ILE A 514 -2.19 8.65 -14.07
N ASP A 515 -2.18 9.46 -15.14
CA ASP A 515 -2.98 10.70 -15.22
C ASP A 515 -4.48 10.41 -15.02
N LEU A 516 -5.01 9.37 -15.68
CA LEU A 516 -6.39 8.94 -15.57
C LEU A 516 -6.72 8.46 -14.16
N ASN A 517 -5.91 7.57 -13.57
CA ASN A 517 -6.06 7.10 -12.19
C ASN A 517 -6.18 8.26 -11.20
N ILE A 518 -5.26 9.22 -11.28
CA ILE A 518 -5.23 10.41 -10.43
C ILE A 518 -6.45 11.30 -10.68
N SER A 519 -6.90 11.45 -11.93
CA SER A 519 -8.12 12.20 -12.27
C SER A 519 -9.34 11.62 -11.60
N THR A 520 -9.62 10.33 -11.85
CA THR A 520 -10.77 9.61 -11.29
C THR A 520 -10.74 9.61 -9.77
N SER A 521 -9.56 9.44 -9.17
CA SER A 521 -9.36 9.47 -7.71
C SER A 521 -9.68 10.84 -7.11
N LEU A 522 -9.19 11.92 -7.71
CA LEU A 522 -9.42 13.28 -7.23
C LEU A 522 -10.87 13.76 -7.51
N GLU A 523 -11.47 13.38 -8.64
CA GLU A 523 -12.88 13.63 -8.92
C GLU A 523 -13.80 12.93 -7.91
N PHE A 524 -13.51 11.67 -7.57
CA PHE A 524 -14.24 10.88 -6.59
C PHE A 524 -14.14 11.48 -5.19
N LEU A 525 -12.92 11.70 -4.70
CA LEU A 525 -12.69 12.28 -3.38
C LEU A 525 -13.37 13.65 -3.26
N ARG A 526 -13.33 14.51 -4.28
CA ARG A 526 -14.06 15.79 -4.29
C ARG A 526 -15.57 15.64 -4.06
N LEU A 527 -16.20 14.58 -4.58
CA LEU A 527 -17.63 14.35 -4.42
C LEU A 527 -17.97 13.83 -3.03
N VAL A 528 -17.23 12.81 -2.57
CA VAL A 528 -17.66 11.96 -1.45
C VAL A 528 -17.11 12.37 -0.08
N ILE A 529 -16.04 13.16 0.02
CA ILE A 529 -15.43 13.50 1.32
C ILE A 529 -15.98 14.80 1.93
N PRO A 530 -15.98 14.96 3.26
CA PRO A 530 -16.42 16.17 3.95
C PRO A 530 -15.82 17.48 3.42
N SER A 531 -16.63 18.53 3.42
CA SER A 531 -16.25 19.87 2.94
C SER A 531 -15.19 20.54 3.82
N ILE A 532 -15.20 20.25 5.12
CA ILE A 532 -14.26 20.77 6.13
C ILE A 532 -13.37 19.61 6.59
N GLY A 533 -12.05 19.85 6.67
CA GLY A 533 -11.06 18.88 7.15
C GLY A 533 -10.79 17.67 6.25
N GLY A 534 -11.65 17.33 5.28
CA GLY A 534 -11.42 16.18 4.39
C GLY A 534 -10.32 16.40 3.33
N GLY A 535 -9.76 17.62 3.24
CA GLY A 535 -8.86 18.05 2.17
C GLY A 535 -9.56 18.51 0.88
N LYS A 536 -10.90 18.56 0.84
CA LYS A 536 -11.68 18.93 -0.35
C LYS A 536 -11.24 20.27 -0.97
N ALA A 537 -10.95 21.29 -0.16
CA ALA A 537 -10.49 22.60 -0.66
C ALA A 537 -9.12 22.54 -1.38
N ILE A 538 -8.22 21.62 -1.00
CA ILE A 538 -6.97 21.36 -1.73
C ILE A 538 -7.26 20.65 -3.05
N ILE A 539 -8.18 19.68 -3.05
CA ILE A 539 -8.61 18.98 -4.26
C ILE A 539 -9.25 19.97 -5.24
N ASP A 540 -10.22 20.78 -4.84
CA ASP A 540 -10.88 21.79 -5.69
C ASP A 540 -9.88 22.77 -6.32
N ARG A 541 -8.80 23.12 -5.61
CA ARG A 541 -7.72 23.99 -6.12
C ARG A 541 -6.81 23.29 -7.13
N CYS A 542 -6.48 22.02 -6.90
CA CYS A 542 -5.47 21.31 -7.69
C CYS A 542 -6.06 20.48 -8.84
N LEU A 543 -7.28 19.96 -8.70
CA LEU A 543 -7.94 18.99 -9.58
C LEU A 543 -8.10 19.52 -11.01
N THR A 544 -7.55 18.76 -11.95
CA THR A 544 -7.98 18.78 -13.36
C THR A 544 -9.18 17.88 -13.52
N ASP A 545 -10.35 18.50 -13.39
CA ASP A 545 -11.66 17.91 -13.68
C ASP A 545 -11.71 17.54 -15.17
N GLU A 546 -11.64 16.24 -15.46
CA GLU A 546 -11.72 15.69 -16.80
C GLU A 546 -13.10 15.07 -17.08
N LYS A 547 -14.05 15.20 -16.13
CA LYS A 547 -15.43 14.66 -16.16
C LYS A 547 -15.49 13.15 -16.32
N ILE A 548 -14.52 12.42 -15.76
CA ILE A 548 -14.45 10.96 -15.90
C ILE A 548 -15.61 10.27 -15.16
N LEU A 549 -16.03 10.76 -13.99
CA LEU A 549 -17.18 10.17 -13.27
C LEU A 549 -18.55 10.46 -13.92
N GLU A 550 -18.61 11.40 -14.86
CA GLU A 550 -19.82 11.66 -15.67
C GLU A 550 -20.00 10.61 -16.78
N THR A 551 -18.96 9.83 -17.12
CA THR A 551 -18.97 8.80 -18.17
C THR A 551 -20.22 7.90 -18.07
N PRO A 552 -20.95 7.67 -19.17
CA PRO A 552 -22.12 6.78 -19.18
C PRO A 552 -21.78 5.36 -18.68
N LEU A 553 -22.77 4.68 -18.10
CA LEU A 553 -22.64 3.25 -17.81
C LEU A 553 -22.50 2.46 -19.11
N LEU A 554 -21.57 1.52 -19.12
CA LEU A 554 -21.27 0.64 -20.24
C LEU A 554 -22.32 -0.49 -20.32
N GLY A 555 -23.13 -0.51 -21.38
CA GLY A 555 -24.18 -1.52 -21.57
C GLY A 555 -23.66 -2.94 -21.80
N GLU A 556 -22.61 -3.10 -22.61
CA GLU A 556 -21.95 -4.38 -22.88
C GLU A 556 -20.42 -4.21 -22.86
N VAL A 557 -19.70 -5.21 -22.35
CA VAL A 557 -18.23 -5.18 -22.21
C VAL A 557 -17.54 -5.57 -23.53
N PRO A 558 -16.77 -4.68 -24.19
CA PRO A 558 -16.10 -5.02 -25.45
C PRO A 558 -15.10 -6.16 -25.32
N THR A 559 -15.14 -7.10 -26.26
CA THR A 559 -14.26 -8.29 -26.30
C THR A 559 -13.07 -8.16 -27.26
N ASP A 560 -12.95 -7.06 -28.01
CA ASP A 560 -11.92 -6.83 -29.05
C ASP A 560 -10.47 -7.11 -28.61
N HIS A 561 -10.15 -6.87 -27.34
CA HIS A 561 -8.81 -7.09 -26.77
C HIS A 561 -8.73 -8.27 -25.79
N ARG A 562 -9.81 -9.07 -25.64
CA ARG A 562 -9.84 -10.21 -24.71
C ARG A 562 -8.71 -11.20 -25.06
N PRO A 563 -7.81 -11.52 -24.11
CA PRO A 563 -6.81 -12.55 -24.30
C PRO A 563 -7.46 -13.95 -24.31
N ASP A 564 -6.75 -14.90 -24.91
CA ASP A 564 -7.07 -16.33 -24.86
C ASP A 564 -6.99 -16.82 -23.39
N ASP A 565 -7.72 -17.86 -22.96
CA ASP A 565 -7.95 -18.06 -21.51
C ASP A 565 -6.70 -18.44 -20.68
N GLN A 566 -5.67 -19.03 -21.32
CA GLN A 566 -4.30 -19.18 -20.79
C GLN A 566 -3.55 -17.85 -20.51
N TRP A 567 -4.16 -16.71 -20.85
CA TRP A 567 -3.56 -15.37 -20.88
C TRP A 567 -4.45 -14.27 -20.25
N ILE A 568 -5.57 -14.64 -19.62
CA ILE A 568 -6.43 -13.76 -18.82
C ILE A 568 -5.62 -13.07 -17.71
N ALA A 569 -6.01 -11.83 -17.36
CA ALA A 569 -5.31 -10.92 -16.44
C ALA A 569 -3.89 -10.47 -16.85
N ALA A 570 -3.21 -11.21 -17.73
CA ALA A 570 -1.79 -11.08 -18.00
C ALA A 570 -1.45 -10.13 -19.17
N ARG A 571 -2.22 -10.17 -20.27
CA ARG A 571 -1.95 -9.39 -21.50
C ARG A 571 -3.24 -9.02 -22.25
N LEU A 572 -3.12 -8.14 -23.25
CA LEU A 572 -4.19 -7.86 -24.23
C LEU A 572 -3.96 -8.62 -25.55
N ARG A 573 -5.04 -8.95 -26.26
CA ARG A 573 -4.99 -9.48 -27.64
C ARG A 573 -4.94 -8.32 -28.65
N VAL A 574 -3.95 -8.35 -29.55
CA VAL A 574 -3.79 -7.35 -30.62
C VAL A 574 -3.36 -8.06 -31.90
N GLU A 575 -4.25 -8.08 -32.90
CA GLU A 575 -4.05 -8.83 -34.14
C GLU A 575 -3.25 -8.05 -35.19
N HIS A 576 -2.44 -8.75 -36.00
CA HIS A 576 -1.62 -8.20 -37.09
C HIS A 576 -0.63 -7.11 -36.65
N GLU A 577 0.00 -7.34 -35.50
CA GLU A 577 0.84 -6.44 -34.74
C GLU A 577 1.93 -5.69 -35.53
N PHE A 578 2.79 -6.38 -36.28
CA PHE A 578 3.89 -5.74 -37.03
C PHE A 578 3.38 -4.78 -38.11
N ARG A 579 2.42 -5.23 -38.94
CA ARG A 579 1.79 -4.42 -39.99
C ARG A 579 1.08 -3.19 -39.39
N LYS A 580 0.31 -3.37 -38.31
CA LYS A 580 -0.40 -2.27 -37.62
C LYS A 580 0.57 -1.28 -36.95
N ARG A 581 1.66 -1.72 -36.30
CA ARG A 581 2.67 -0.84 -35.67
C ARG A 581 3.39 0.05 -36.70
N ILE A 582 3.71 -0.46 -37.89
CA ILE A 582 4.33 0.32 -38.97
C ILE A 582 3.32 1.29 -39.61
N ALA A 583 2.14 0.79 -40.01
CA ALA A 583 1.08 1.61 -40.57
C ALA A 583 0.67 2.75 -39.62
N ALA A 584 0.64 2.49 -38.31
CA ALA A 584 0.38 3.48 -37.26
C ALA A 584 1.34 4.67 -37.22
N SER A 585 2.52 4.59 -37.84
CA SER A 585 3.49 5.68 -37.95
C SER A 585 3.37 6.44 -39.27
N ALA A 586 3.15 5.75 -40.40
CA ALA A 586 2.82 6.37 -41.67
C ALA A 586 1.49 7.16 -41.59
N GLN A 587 0.45 6.54 -41.04
CA GLN A 587 -0.87 7.14 -40.79
C GLN A 587 -0.79 8.31 -39.79
N ARG A 588 0.21 8.33 -38.88
CA ARG A 588 0.50 9.49 -38.01
C ARG A 588 1.14 10.66 -38.77
N LYS A 589 1.98 10.41 -39.79
CA LYS A 589 2.40 11.47 -40.74
C LYS A 589 1.23 11.97 -41.58
N PHE A 590 0.36 11.07 -42.04
CA PHE A 590 -0.77 11.41 -42.92
C PHE A 590 -1.87 12.20 -42.20
N LYS A 591 -2.46 11.70 -41.10
CA LYS A 591 -3.50 12.44 -40.34
C LYS A 591 -3.04 13.83 -39.87
N ARG A 592 -1.72 14.04 -39.69
CA ARG A 592 -1.13 15.35 -39.31
C ARG A 592 -1.12 16.38 -40.45
N LYS A 593 -1.43 15.98 -41.70
CA LYS A 593 -1.70 16.88 -42.83
C LYS A 593 -3.20 17.07 -43.15
N THR A 594 -4.10 16.29 -42.56
CA THR A 594 -5.47 16.12 -43.11
C THR A 594 -6.63 16.18 -42.10
N LYS A 595 -6.43 16.70 -40.88
CA LYS A 595 -7.57 17.10 -40.03
C LYS A 595 -7.36 18.44 -39.30
N SER A 596 -7.97 19.50 -39.87
CA SER A 596 -9.00 20.22 -39.13
C SER A 596 -10.26 19.32 -39.02
N ASN A 597 -11.18 19.63 -38.11
CA ASN A 597 -12.43 18.89 -37.88
C ASN A 597 -12.23 17.38 -37.56
N ALA A 598 -11.89 17.09 -36.30
CA ALA A 598 -12.18 15.80 -35.67
C ALA A 598 -13.44 15.93 -34.80
N GLU A 599 -14.28 14.90 -34.79
CA GLU A 599 -15.36 14.77 -33.83
C GLU A 599 -14.84 14.82 -32.39
N GLY A 600 -15.69 15.22 -31.45
CA GLY A 600 -15.30 15.50 -30.07
C GLY A 600 -14.71 14.30 -29.34
N TYR A 601 -13.67 14.54 -28.55
CA TYR A 601 -13.18 13.59 -27.55
C TYR A 601 -14.31 13.25 -26.55
N ASN A 602 -14.45 11.97 -26.22
CA ASN A 602 -15.33 11.49 -25.16
C ASN A 602 -14.48 10.83 -24.05
N THR A 603 -14.86 10.94 -22.78
CA THR A 603 -14.21 10.18 -21.70
C THR A 603 -14.33 8.67 -21.92
N ALA A 604 -15.45 8.24 -22.52
CA ALA A 604 -15.71 6.86 -22.95
C ALA A 604 -14.69 6.30 -23.97
N ASP A 605 -13.89 7.15 -24.62
CA ASP A 605 -12.81 6.71 -25.51
C ASP A 605 -11.67 6.04 -24.70
N GLU A 606 -11.33 6.59 -23.52
CA GLU A 606 -10.21 6.19 -22.67
C GLU A 606 -10.61 5.37 -21.43
N ILE A 607 -11.82 5.56 -20.91
CA ILE A 607 -12.33 4.97 -19.67
C ILE A 607 -13.69 4.31 -19.92
N TRP A 608 -13.93 3.15 -19.32
CA TRP A 608 -15.26 2.55 -19.22
C TRP A 608 -15.79 2.65 -17.80
N CYS A 609 -17.08 2.93 -17.61
CA CYS A 609 -17.74 2.95 -16.32
C CYS A 609 -18.72 1.78 -16.24
N HIS A 610 -18.59 0.93 -15.23
CA HIS A 610 -19.35 -0.31 -15.08
C HIS A 610 -20.28 -0.30 -13.86
N TYR A 611 -19.96 0.51 -12.86
CA TYR A 611 -20.80 0.77 -11.69
C TYR A 611 -20.63 2.23 -11.26
N LYS A 612 -21.70 2.90 -10.86
CA LYS A 612 -21.71 4.21 -10.20
C LYS A 612 -23.05 4.38 -9.45
N PRO A 613 -23.12 5.19 -8.38
CA PRO A 613 -24.38 5.49 -7.72
C PRO A 613 -25.36 6.17 -8.68
N THR A 614 -26.65 6.04 -8.37
CA THR A 614 -27.69 6.93 -8.89
C THR A 614 -27.47 8.36 -8.41
N SER A 615 -28.10 9.32 -9.10
CA SER A 615 -28.11 10.72 -8.66
C SER A 615 -28.71 10.88 -7.26
N GLU A 616 -29.70 10.06 -6.92
CA GLU A 616 -30.43 10.10 -5.65
C GLU A 616 -29.58 9.56 -4.49
N GLU A 617 -28.89 8.42 -4.66
CA GLU A 617 -27.92 7.91 -3.67
C GLU A 617 -26.79 8.93 -3.42
N LEU A 618 -26.25 9.53 -4.49
CA LEU A 618 -25.17 10.51 -4.37
C LEU A 618 -25.65 11.81 -3.71
N GLN A 619 -26.86 12.27 -4.03
CA GLN A 619 -27.46 13.44 -3.38
C GLN A 619 -27.75 13.17 -1.90
N LYS A 620 -28.29 12.00 -1.55
CA LYS A 620 -28.48 11.58 -0.15
C LYS A 620 -27.16 11.60 0.62
N TRP A 621 -26.09 11.01 0.08
CA TRP A 621 -24.77 11.04 0.72
C TRP A 621 -24.26 12.47 0.92
N VAL A 622 -24.52 13.36 -0.04
CA VAL A 622 -24.04 14.74 -0.06
C VAL A 622 -24.82 15.69 0.87
N GLU A 623 -26.13 15.49 1.01
CA GLU A 623 -27.05 16.44 1.66
C GLU A 623 -27.67 15.91 2.97
N VAL A 624 -27.90 14.60 3.08
CA VAL A 624 -28.54 13.97 4.26
C VAL A 624 -27.49 13.34 5.17
N ASP A 625 -26.60 12.50 4.62
CA ASP A 625 -25.56 11.82 5.39
C ASP A 625 -24.32 12.73 5.62
N SER A 626 -24.39 14.03 5.27
CA SER A 626 -23.32 15.04 5.44
C SER A 626 -21.93 14.64 4.91
N ARG A 627 -21.87 13.78 3.88
CA ARG A 627 -20.67 13.11 3.36
C ARG A 627 -19.93 12.21 4.37
N GLY A 628 -20.68 11.65 5.30
CA GLY A 628 -20.18 10.75 6.34
C GLY A 628 -19.44 11.44 7.49
N ASP A 629 -19.55 12.77 7.64
CA ASP A 629 -18.75 13.52 8.61
C ASP A 629 -18.98 13.06 10.07
N ASP A 630 -20.24 12.80 10.41
CA ASP A 630 -20.66 12.29 11.74
C ASP A 630 -20.13 10.87 12.06
N ARG A 631 -19.52 10.17 11.09
CA ARG A 631 -18.95 8.82 11.27
C ARG A 631 -17.48 8.83 11.71
N LEU A 632 -16.82 9.99 11.75
CA LEU A 632 -15.37 10.11 11.95
C LEU A 632 -15.01 10.50 13.40
N ASP A 633 -14.18 9.71 14.08
CA ASP A 633 -13.81 9.95 15.48
C ASP A 633 -12.67 10.98 15.62
N HIS A 634 -13.04 12.24 15.41
CA HIS A 634 -12.22 13.42 15.66
C HIS A 634 -11.58 13.46 17.06
N LYS A 635 -12.20 12.84 18.08
CA LYS A 635 -11.69 12.87 19.46
C LYS A 635 -10.58 11.85 19.64
N HIS A 636 -10.76 10.63 19.17
CA HIS A 636 -9.72 9.60 19.11
C HIS A 636 -8.51 10.05 18.25
N ALA A 637 -8.77 10.71 17.11
CA ALA A 637 -7.72 11.22 16.23
C ALA A 637 -6.78 12.25 16.89
N LEU A 638 -7.32 13.06 17.81
CA LEU A 638 -6.61 14.18 18.45
C LEU A 638 -6.11 13.85 19.88
N ARG A 639 -6.39 12.66 20.41
CA ARG A 639 -5.75 12.15 21.64
C ARG A 639 -4.31 11.70 21.34
N GLY A 640 -3.37 12.32 22.04
CA GLY A 640 -1.94 12.01 21.92
C GLY A 640 -1.50 10.89 22.87
N GLY A 641 -1.10 9.76 22.30
CA GLY A 641 -0.06 8.88 22.87
C GLY A 641 -0.32 8.14 24.19
N GLU A 642 -1.53 8.15 24.76
CA GLU A 642 -1.90 7.25 25.87
C GLU A 642 -2.62 6.01 25.31
N SER A 643 -2.31 4.82 25.82
CA SER A 643 -2.86 3.54 25.35
C SER A 643 -4.29 3.30 25.85
N ASP A 644 -5.15 2.76 24.98
CA ASP A 644 -6.61 2.76 25.18
C ASP A 644 -7.13 1.67 26.15
N GLU A 645 -6.35 0.65 26.51
CA GLU A 645 -6.83 -0.51 27.31
C GLU A 645 -7.19 -0.19 28.78
N ALA A 646 -6.78 0.96 29.31
CA ALA A 646 -6.83 1.23 30.75
C ALA A 646 -8.20 1.69 31.31
N ARG A 647 -9.29 1.76 30.52
CA ARG A 647 -10.53 2.47 30.94
C ARG A 647 -11.90 1.84 30.68
N GLU A 648 -12.03 0.65 30.09
CA GLU A 648 -13.32 -0.05 30.02
C GLU A 648 -13.49 -1.12 31.11
N SER A 649 -13.73 -0.68 32.36
CA SER A 649 -14.15 -1.58 33.46
C SER A 649 -15.04 -0.89 34.51
N GLY A 650 -16.33 -0.77 34.22
CA GLY A 650 -17.37 -0.32 35.16
C GLY A 650 -17.38 1.20 35.44
N ASN A 651 -18.53 1.85 35.63
CA ASN A 651 -19.88 1.32 35.78
C ASN A 651 -20.88 2.41 35.34
N ASP A 652 -21.72 2.15 34.35
CA ASP A 652 -22.73 3.12 33.89
C ASP A 652 -24.07 2.87 34.61
N SER A 653 -24.43 3.79 35.50
CA SER A 653 -25.71 3.77 36.22
C SER A 653 -26.52 5.02 35.87
N THR A 654 -27.57 4.80 35.09
CA THR A 654 -28.55 5.79 34.66
C THR A 654 -29.12 6.65 35.79
N ILE A 655 -29.30 7.95 35.51
CA ILE A 655 -30.47 8.73 35.93
C ILE A 655 -30.67 9.94 35.02
N LEU A 656 -31.93 10.30 34.79
CA LEU A 656 -32.36 11.42 33.95
C LEU A 656 -32.88 12.57 34.83
N SER A 657 -32.59 13.81 34.43
CA SER A 657 -33.30 15.07 34.75
C SER A 657 -33.54 15.46 36.23
N GLY A 658 -33.12 16.69 36.60
CA GLY A 658 -33.54 17.35 37.83
C GLY A 658 -33.08 18.82 37.89
N LEU A 659 -33.98 19.73 38.28
CA LEU A 659 -33.69 21.14 38.57
C LEU A 659 -33.50 21.33 40.08
N GLY A 660 -32.66 22.28 40.51
CA GLY A 660 -32.56 22.68 41.92
C GLY A 660 -31.43 23.68 42.20
N ASP A 661 -31.75 24.73 42.96
CA ASP A 661 -30.83 25.78 43.43
C ASP A 661 -30.22 25.46 44.81
N HIS A 662 -29.33 26.37 45.26
CA HIS A 662 -28.82 26.60 46.63
C HIS A 662 -27.65 25.75 47.19
N ASP A 663 -26.50 26.43 47.27
CA ASP A 663 -25.77 26.84 48.49
C ASP A 663 -25.32 25.86 49.60
N ASN A 664 -24.20 26.29 50.22
CA ASN A 664 -23.72 26.03 51.59
C ASN A 664 -22.95 24.72 51.92
N ASN A 665 -21.62 24.87 51.90
CA ASN A 665 -20.73 24.87 53.08
C ASN A 665 -20.41 23.60 53.91
N ALA A 666 -19.23 23.67 54.53
CA ALA A 666 -18.72 22.98 55.73
C ALA A 666 -18.21 21.51 55.62
N ASP A 667 -16.88 21.39 55.80
CA ASP A 667 -16.16 20.54 56.77
C ASP A 667 -16.73 19.17 57.22
N GLY A 668 -15.89 18.13 57.16
CA GLY A 668 -16.17 16.83 57.79
C GLY A 668 -14.99 15.85 57.82
N GLN A 669 -14.25 15.80 58.93
CA GLN A 669 -13.03 15.00 59.06
C GLN A 669 -13.26 13.48 59.17
N CYS A 670 -12.39 12.72 58.50
CA CYS A 670 -11.70 11.49 58.95
C CYS A 670 -12.25 10.70 60.16
N ALA A 671 -12.55 9.41 59.96
CA ALA A 671 -12.47 8.39 61.01
C ALA A 671 -12.12 6.99 60.44
N LYS A 672 -11.28 6.23 61.15
CA LYS A 672 -11.03 4.79 60.93
C LYS A 672 -11.76 3.95 61.99
N ARG A 673 -12.17 2.73 61.62
CA ARG A 673 -12.37 1.50 62.44
C ARG A 673 -12.74 0.37 61.46
N ASP A 674 -12.17 -0.83 61.45
CA ASP A 674 -11.96 -1.84 62.50
C ASP A 674 -13.29 -2.29 63.13
N HIS A 675 -13.82 -3.49 62.86
CA HIS A 675 -13.25 -4.77 63.32
C HIS A 675 -13.90 -6.03 62.69
N MET A 676 -13.15 -7.16 62.72
CA MET A 676 -13.53 -8.59 62.94
C MET A 676 -14.94 -9.09 62.56
N SER A 677 -15.11 -10.31 61.99
CA SER A 677 -15.06 -11.56 62.79
C SER A 677 -15.44 -12.87 62.03
N LYS A 678 -14.52 -13.86 61.98
CA LYS A 678 -14.74 -15.34 62.03
C LYS A 678 -15.46 -16.02 60.82
N ARG A 679 -15.28 -17.32 60.49
CA ARG A 679 -14.36 -18.40 60.95
C ARG A 679 -14.34 -19.59 59.95
N ASN A 680 -13.19 -20.28 59.84
CA ASN A 680 -12.98 -21.72 59.51
C ASN A 680 -13.46 -22.25 58.12
N HIS A 681 -12.90 -23.35 57.55
CA HIS A 681 -12.00 -24.41 58.07
C HIS A 681 -10.86 -24.79 57.09
N GLU A 682 -9.86 -25.54 57.57
CA GLU A 682 -8.82 -26.26 56.80
C GLU A 682 -9.40 -27.53 56.11
N ALA A 683 -8.77 -28.35 55.24
CA ALA A 683 -7.43 -28.49 54.62
C ALA A 683 -7.59 -29.30 53.30
N GLY A 684 -6.62 -29.57 52.40
CA GLY A 684 -5.20 -29.16 52.30
C GLY A 684 -4.24 -30.29 51.88
N SER A 685 -4.12 -30.62 50.59
CA SER A 685 -3.16 -31.62 50.04
C SER A 685 -2.69 -31.30 48.61
N GLN A 686 -1.47 -31.73 48.22
CA GLN A 686 -0.89 -31.54 46.87
C GLN A 686 -0.90 -32.86 46.03
N PRO A 687 -0.09 -33.09 44.97
CA PRO A 687 -0.63 -33.64 43.72
C PRO A 687 -0.19 -35.08 43.42
N VAL A 688 -0.79 -35.69 42.38
CA VAL A 688 -0.45 -37.04 41.92
C VAL A 688 0.22 -36.98 40.54
N HIS A 689 1.51 -37.31 40.50
CA HIS A 689 2.19 -37.75 39.29
C HIS A 689 1.63 -39.11 38.84
N ASN A 690 1.64 -39.38 37.53
CA ASN A 690 1.77 -40.74 37.04
C ASN A 690 2.71 -40.81 35.83
N LYS A 691 3.72 -41.68 35.92
CA LYS A 691 4.50 -42.21 34.79
C LYS A 691 4.14 -43.68 34.67
N PHE A 692 4.20 -44.25 33.47
CA PHE A 692 4.53 -45.68 33.32
C PHE A 692 5.47 -45.91 32.14
N SER A 693 6.52 -46.67 32.44
CA SER A 693 7.63 -47.19 31.62
C SER A 693 7.34 -48.62 31.14
N ASP A 694 8.11 -49.30 30.27
CA ASP A 694 9.06 -48.89 29.19
C ASP A 694 8.83 -49.90 28.00
N GLU A 695 9.68 -50.78 27.45
CA GLU A 695 11.13 -51.13 27.51
C GLU A 695 11.47 -52.02 26.27
N MET A 696 12.76 -52.27 26.01
CA MET A 696 13.37 -53.23 25.06
C MET A 696 13.31 -52.88 23.54
N LYS A 697 14.38 -53.07 22.74
CA LYS A 697 15.75 -53.59 23.04
C LYS A 697 16.85 -53.12 22.07
N HIS A 698 18.10 -53.39 22.46
CA HIS A 698 19.39 -52.98 21.88
C HIS A 698 19.64 -53.22 20.37
N GLY A 699 20.56 -52.42 19.83
CA GLY A 699 21.47 -52.77 18.74
C GLY A 699 22.65 -51.77 18.64
N ASP A 700 23.83 -52.14 19.13
CA ASP A 700 25.09 -51.39 18.90
C ASP A 700 25.74 -51.81 17.58
N ASP A 701 26.29 -50.86 16.82
CA ASP A 701 27.63 -50.99 16.23
C ASP A 701 28.22 -49.60 15.85
N SER A 702 29.53 -49.54 15.61
CA SER A 702 30.30 -48.30 15.46
C SER A 702 31.06 -48.20 14.14
N SER A 703 31.09 -47.01 13.53
CA SER A 703 32.14 -46.61 12.58
C SER A 703 32.14 -45.09 12.31
N LEU A 704 33.33 -44.52 12.07
CA LEU A 704 33.47 -43.11 11.68
C LEU A 704 33.34 -42.97 10.16
N SER A 705 32.48 -42.04 9.70
CA SER A 705 32.64 -41.42 8.38
C SER A 705 32.16 -39.95 8.39
N LYS A 706 32.42 -39.21 7.31
CA LYS A 706 32.42 -37.73 7.31
C LYS A 706 31.04 -37.13 7.03
N ASN A 707 30.75 -36.01 7.68
CA ASN A 707 29.53 -35.21 7.50
C ASN A 707 29.26 -34.85 6.03
N THR A 708 28.12 -35.31 5.51
CA THR A 708 27.36 -34.65 4.44
C THR A 708 25.87 -34.79 4.78
N PRO A 709 25.15 -33.71 5.12
CA PRO A 709 23.70 -33.79 5.33
C PRO A 709 22.99 -34.11 4.00
N ALA A 710 22.11 -35.11 3.99
CA ALA A 710 21.26 -35.41 2.85
C ALA A 710 20.17 -34.34 2.68
N THR A 711 19.72 -34.13 1.44
CA THR A 711 18.82 -33.03 1.08
C THR A 711 17.35 -33.45 1.08
N ASP A 712 16.61 -33.13 2.15
CA ASP A 712 15.14 -32.99 2.09
C ASP A 712 14.76 -31.56 1.70
N SER A 713 14.92 -31.25 0.41
CA SER A 713 14.75 -29.90 -0.13
C SER A 713 13.28 -29.53 -0.38
N ALA A 714 12.52 -29.34 0.70
CA ALA A 714 11.28 -28.56 0.69
C ALA A 714 11.59 -27.07 0.90
N SER A 715 12.49 -26.52 0.08
CA SER A 715 12.97 -25.13 0.19
C SER A 715 11.88 -24.12 -0.17
N ASN A 716 12.01 -22.91 0.36
CA ASN A 716 11.10 -21.78 0.08
C ASN A 716 11.43 -21.12 -1.29
N ASP A 717 11.92 -21.91 -2.25
CA ASP A 717 12.37 -21.46 -3.57
C ASP A 717 11.19 -21.28 -4.53
N ALA A 718 11.30 -20.28 -5.40
CA ALA A 718 10.29 -20.05 -6.42
C ALA A 718 10.22 -21.20 -7.43
N PRO A 719 9.02 -21.74 -7.74
CA PRO A 719 8.87 -22.87 -8.63
C PRO A 719 9.22 -22.47 -10.07
N ALA A 720 9.93 -23.35 -10.78
CA ALA A 720 10.41 -23.09 -12.14
C ALA A 720 9.31 -22.51 -13.07
N GLY A 721 9.67 -21.42 -13.76
CA GLY A 721 8.76 -20.69 -14.64
C GLY A 721 7.82 -19.69 -13.93
N THR A 722 8.33 -18.97 -12.92
CA THR A 722 7.61 -17.90 -12.18
C THR A 722 7.89 -16.47 -12.70
N VAL A 723 8.63 -16.33 -13.80
CA VAL A 723 9.27 -15.08 -14.28
C VAL A 723 8.28 -14.04 -14.83
N LEU A 724 7.42 -13.52 -13.95
CA LEU A 724 6.17 -12.83 -14.25
C LEU A 724 5.17 -13.77 -14.97
N GLY A 725 3.89 -13.71 -14.60
CA GLY A 725 2.83 -14.59 -15.12
C GLY A 725 2.41 -14.32 -16.57
N VAL A 726 3.35 -14.02 -17.48
CA VAL A 726 3.08 -13.53 -18.85
C VAL A 726 4.02 -14.11 -19.92
N LEU A 727 4.65 -15.27 -19.67
CA LEU A 727 5.30 -16.11 -20.69
C LEU A 727 5.14 -17.61 -20.33
N PRO A 728 4.65 -18.48 -21.24
CA PRO A 728 4.76 -19.92 -21.10
C PRO A 728 6.15 -20.37 -21.57
N SER A 729 6.48 -21.64 -21.31
CA SER A 729 7.62 -22.28 -21.98
C SER A 729 7.43 -22.22 -23.51
N LEU A 730 8.44 -21.76 -24.24
CA LEU A 730 8.57 -22.01 -25.67
C LEU A 730 8.77 -23.52 -25.88
N LYS A 731 7.67 -24.23 -26.17
CA LYS A 731 7.72 -25.52 -26.85
C LYS A 731 7.78 -25.28 -28.36
N ASP A 732 8.24 -26.31 -29.06
CA ASP A 732 8.19 -26.44 -30.52
C ASP A 732 9.03 -25.39 -31.28
N GLY A 733 10.34 -25.45 -31.05
CA GLY A 733 11.29 -25.19 -32.14
C GLY A 733 11.07 -26.21 -33.27
N PRO A 734 11.42 -25.89 -34.53
CA PRO A 734 11.08 -26.73 -35.67
C PRO A 734 11.74 -28.11 -35.55
N GLN A 735 10.93 -29.16 -35.76
CA GLN A 735 11.45 -30.51 -35.99
C GLN A 735 12.35 -30.46 -37.24
N GLN A 736 13.65 -30.74 -37.06
CA GLN A 736 14.52 -31.12 -38.16
C GLN A 736 14.22 -32.59 -38.51
N ALA A 737 14.29 -32.90 -39.81
CA ALA A 737 13.84 -34.16 -40.40
C ALA A 737 14.80 -35.34 -40.13
#